data_AF-A0A952IZH3-F1
#
_entry.id   AF-A0A952IZH3-F1
#
_cell.length_a   1.000
_cell.length_b   1.000
_cell.length_c   1.000
_cell.angle_alpha   90.00
_cell.angle_beta   90.00
_cell.angle_gamma   90.00
#
_symmetry.space_group_name_H-M   'P 1'
#
loop_
_entity.id
_entity.type
_entity.pdbx_description
1 polymer ?
#
loop_
_entity_poly.entity_id
_entity_poly.type
_entity_poly.pdbx_seq_one_letter_code
_entity_poly.pdbx_strand_id
1 'polypeptide(L)'
;MEVLHGNQSGSKHSRRRADKISSGENRTLNWCLEESDIALYPHSPLALADVLSCRGGFLDLVPDQNAGKNTKSTTRQQDELKSTPPDLTEETAARHGNRDTRDRFNLLTCHSRSELLQQCKRVLVENALVKHKGDRQLYLAAGFISWPESAPESVPKSVPESKSGSQLESQLGSINAEQRRKAPILLFPALLMRVAGEPRYEIKLAGDIPEYNEALLIQLEKKYSITLPAYEEATPLVDFFARIAECLQKVTALQLEFDVALGSASLIHDPARNRKLELPDVPVNFNVGLAMSITGNKSLNQLNAVLRLIPDFDQRARHAEEQANSASTDAGISGLRKFAAKLAAEGLDHVTFKRLPAMPSIIRQCSATVRKAMACDTLINVLDLDDLSARELIKLSGIIELIDKAPATLEILGHPDLCYNKTSILLTRAQHQAKLIDDEFDALQEHFLLDKIPPKQQLLSLISDLGESNDNDQELVDSTYFNARRQYMEFSKHKPKVLATEDKRSLAQLAKVLRFRELFVNNAEYRAALGPGYKGLRTDWNTLLVLSQYARELSEVIGSEAIAAKIVRKWPEFRQHYAMDLACLQQASEATRQLLSAVGSRWQTQTIPALLSHAKMIAQRLEDWQQQHGTIDSHADKTASMILASFSGESLDHVLVESQVDETHSRIYQQLHAGEVSREQISDTLSWLQEASSAAARQDLDIDAIVEHLQIA
;
A
#
# COMPACT_ATOMS: atom_id res chain seq x y z
N MET A 1 -10.76 -59.13 -32.23
CA MET A 1 -10.34 -57.80 -31.75
C MET A 1 -11.43 -57.32 -30.81
N GLU A 2 -11.32 -57.67 -29.53
CA GLU A 2 -12.25 -57.25 -28.48
C GLU A 2 -11.73 -55.94 -27.89
N VAL A 3 -12.54 -54.89 -28.00
CA VAL A 3 -12.26 -53.59 -27.38
C VAL A 3 -13.01 -53.55 -26.05
N LEU A 4 -12.25 -53.72 -24.96
CA LEU A 4 -12.73 -53.60 -23.59
C LEU A 4 -13.18 -52.16 -23.29
N HIS A 5 -14.44 -51.99 -22.91
CA HIS A 5 -14.95 -50.80 -22.24
C HIS A 5 -14.51 -50.78 -20.78
N GLY A 6 -13.69 -49.80 -20.40
CA GLY A 6 -13.28 -49.52 -19.03
C GLY A 6 -13.58 -48.09 -18.64
N ASN A 7 -14.84 -47.77 -18.34
CA ASN A 7 -15.27 -46.49 -17.76
C ASN A 7 -15.89 -46.73 -16.38
N GLN A 8 -15.06 -46.99 -15.36
CA GLN A 8 -15.42 -46.79 -13.95
C GLN A 8 -14.17 -46.44 -13.13
N SER A 9 -13.67 -45.21 -13.26
CA SER A 9 -12.70 -44.62 -12.33
C SER A 9 -13.42 -43.85 -11.23
N GLY A 10 -14.17 -44.58 -10.39
CA GLY A 10 -14.61 -44.07 -9.10
C GLY A 10 -13.38 -43.81 -8.22
N SER A 11 -13.00 -42.54 -8.09
CA SER A 11 -11.85 -42.08 -7.32
C SER A 11 -11.94 -42.51 -5.85
N LYS A 12 -11.18 -43.55 -5.47
CA LYS A 12 -10.97 -43.96 -4.07
C LYS A 12 -10.33 -42.87 -3.19
N HIS A 13 -9.89 -41.74 -3.77
CA HIS A 13 -9.41 -40.57 -3.03
C HIS A 13 -10.52 -39.64 -2.52
N SER A 14 -11.76 -39.76 -3.03
CA SER A 14 -12.88 -38.93 -2.56
C SER A 14 -13.38 -39.36 -1.17
N ARG A 15 -13.47 -40.68 -0.89
CA ARG A 15 -14.01 -41.18 0.38
C ARG A 15 -13.13 -40.90 1.61
N ARG A 16 -11.80 -41.04 1.51
CA ARG A 16 -10.88 -40.70 2.64
C ARG A 16 -10.85 -39.20 2.97
N ARG A 17 -11.29 -38.33 2.05
CA ARG A 17 -11.41 -36.88 2.27
C ARG A 17 -12.71 -36.53 3.00
N ALA A 18 -13.82 -37.16 2.64
CA ALA A 18 -15.10 -36.98 3.34
C ALA A 18 -15.01 -37.41 4.82
N ASP A 19 -14.23 -38.45 5.14
CA ASP A 19 -14.00 -38.90 6.52
C ASP A 19 -13.17 -37.90 7.35
N LYS A 20 -12.24 -37.15 6.73
CA LYS A 20 -11.51 -36.07 7.42
C LYS A 20 -12.33 -34.79 7.61
N ILE A 21 -13.28 -34.52 6.72
CA ILE A 21 -14.19 -33.36 6.81
C ILE A 21 -15.32 -33.63 7.82
N SER A 22 -15.75 -34.88 7.97
CA SER A 22 -16.76 -35.29 8.95
C SER A 22 -16.20 -35.53 10.36
N SER A 23 -14.89 -35.65 10.50
CA SER A 23 -14.18 -35.74 11.80
C SER A 23 -13.89 -34.35 12.40
N GLY A 24 -14.94 -33.59 12.72
CA GLY A 24 -14.96 -32.73 13.92
C GLY A 24 -13.93 -31.60 14.12
N GLU A 25 -13.12 -31.20 13.14
CA GLU A 25 -12.26 -30.02 13.29
C GLU A 25 -12.96 -28.78 12.74
N ASN A 26 -13.91 -28.25 13.51
CA ASN A 26 -14.36 -26.87 13.36
C ASN A 26 -13.16 -25.96 13.66
N ARG A 27 -12.30 -25.75 12.66
CA ARG A 27 -11.09 -24.92 12.78
C ARG A 27 -11.45 -23.52 13.26
N THR A 28 -12.65 -23.04 12.97
CA THR A 28 -13.22 -21.79 13.50
C THR A 28 -13.29 -21.73 15.03
N LEU A 29 -13.32 -22.86 15.74
CA LEU A 29 -13.42 -22.91 17.21
C LEU A 29 -12.09 -23.21 17.92
N ASN A 30 -11.04 -23.55 17.17
CA ASN A 30 -9.77 -24.08 17.67
C ASN A 30 -8.60 -23.47 16.89
N TRP A 31 -8.38 -22.17 17.04
CA TRP A 31 -7.24 -21.48 16.41
C TRP A 31 -5.98 -21.58 17.28
N CYS A 32 -4.81 -21.47 16.65
CA CYS A 32 -3.48 -21.53 17.27
C CYS A 32 -3.06 -22.92 17.79
N LEU A 33 -3.78 -23.99 17.40
CA LEU A 33 -3.41 -25.37 17.73
C LEU A 33 -2.74 -26.10 16.57
N GLU A 34 -3.07 -25.71 15.33
CA GLU A 34 -2.49 -26.33 14.14
C GLU A 34 -1.06 -25.83 13.92
N GLU A 35 -0.19 -26.72 13.45
CA GLU A 35 1.18 -26.33 13.15
C GLU A 35 1.31 -25.32 11.98
N SER A 36 0.23 -25.08 11.21
CA SER A 36 0.20 -24.08 10.13
C SER A 36 -0.28 -22.71 10.59
N ASP A 37 -0.80 -22.59 11.82
CA ASP A 37 -1.20 -21.30 12.36
C ASP A 37 0.02 -20.50 12.80
N ILE A 38 0.05 -19.21 12.44
CA ILE A 38 1.15 -18.30 12.82
C ILE A 38 0.60 -17.30 13.82
N ALA A 39 1.07 -17.35 15.06
CA ALA A 39 0.76 -16.34 16.07
C ALA A 39 1.50 -15.03 15.77
N LEU A 40 0.78 -13.92 15.85
CA LEU A 40 1.22 -12.59 15.46
C LEU A 40 1.02 -11.61 16.62
N TYR A 41 2.05 -10.80 16.88
CA TYR A 41 2.08 -9.84 17.97
C TYR A 41 2.16 -8.42 17.39
N PRO A 42 1.09 -7.61 17.47
CA PRO A 42 1.17 -6.23 17.08
C PRO A 42 2.00 -5.44 18.09
N HIS A 43 2.84 -4.51 17.61
CA HIS A 43 3.58 -3.59 18.50
C HIS A 43 2.65 -2.60 19.22
N SER A 44 1.50 -2.29 18.60
CA SER A 44 0.44 -1.46 19.14
C SER A 44 -0.91 -1.97 18.61
N PRO A 45 -1.81 -2.49 19.47
CA PRO A 45 -3.15 -2.93 19.05
C PRO A 45 -3.96 -1.82 18.39
N LEU A 46 -3.79 -0.56 18.82
CA LEU A 46 -4.49 0.60 18.25
C LEU A 46 -4.05 0.87 16.81
N ALA A 47 -2.74 0.86 16.56
CA ALA A 47 -2.24 1.11 15.21
C ALA A 47 -2.51 -0.09 14.27
N LEU A 48 -2.64 -1.31 14.80
CA LEU A 48 -3.17 -2.42 13.99
C LEU A 48 -4.64 -2.20 13.63
N ALA A 49 -5.47 -1.76 14.58
CA ALA A 49 -6.89 -1.49 14.32
C ALA A 49 -7.08 -0.45 13.20
N ASP A 50 -6.22 0.58 13.14
CA ASP A 50 -6.23 1.55 12.05
C ASP A 50 -5.97 0.89 10.68
N VAL A 51 -4.95 0.02 10.58
CA VAL A 51 -4.62 -0.68 9.32
C VAL A 51 -5.67 -1.70 8.93
N LEU A 52 -6.27 -2.40 9.90
CA LEU A 52 -7.39 -3.32 9.66
C LEU A 52 -8.65 -2.61 9.17
N SER A 53 -8.78 -1.31 9.46
CA SER A 53 -9.89 -0.46 8.98
C SER A 53 -9.64 0.09 7.56
N CYS A 54 -8.40 -0.02 7.05
CA CYS A 54 -8.05 0.43 5.70
C CYS A 54 -8.33 -0.65 4.64
N ARG A 55 -8.96 -0.25 3.52
CA ARG A 55 -9.17 -1.15 2.37
C ARG A 55 -7.84 -1.53 1.74
N GLY A 56 -7.49 -2.81 1.82
CA GLY A 56 -6.27 -3.36 1.22
C GLY A 56 -4.98 -3.08 2.01
N GLY A 57 -5.07 -2.92 3.33
CA GLY A 57 -3.91 -2.77 4.21
C GLY A 57 -2.84 -3.85 4.00
N PHE A 58 -1.58 -3.47 4.19
CA PHE A 58 -0.41 -4.34 4.06
C PHE A 58 0.24 -4.54 5.43
N LEU A 59 0.58 -5.80 5.74
CA LEU A 59 1.17 -6.16 7.01
C LEU A 59 2.49 -6.90 6.77
N ASP A 60 3.58 -6.30 7.20
CA ASP A 60 4.92 -6.85 7.06
C ASP A 60 5.17 -7.87 8.19
N LEU A 61 5.48 -9.13 7.84
CA LEU A 61 5.79 -10.17 8.82
C LEU A 61 7.25 -10.10 9.25
N VAL A 62 7.50 -9.77 10.51
CA VAL A 62 8.83 -9.54 11.06
C VAL A 62 9.12 -10.54 12.19
N PRO A 63 10.23 -11.31 12.14
CA PRO A 63 10.61 -12.19 13.23
C PRO A 63 11.02 -11.35 14.46
N ASP A 64 10.51 -11.69 15.64
CA ASP A 64 10.94 -11.05 16.88
C ASP A 64 12.37 -11.47 17.23
N GLN A 65 13.29 -10.50 17.24
CA GLN A 65 14.69 -10.73 17.55
C GLN A 65 14.91 -11.16 19.01
N ASN A 66 13.93 -10.91 19.88
CA ASN A 66 14.02 -11.20 21.32
C ASN A 66 13.43 -12.56 21.70
N ALA A 67 12.63 -13.19 20.84
CA ALA A 67 11.94 -14.45 21.14
C ALA A 67 12.88 -15.60 21.52
N GLY A 68 14.12 -15.62 20.99
CA GLY A 68 15.12 -16.64 21.31
C GLY A 68 15.76 -16.54 22.70
N LYS A 69 15.56 -15.43 23.45
CA LYS A 69 16.24 -15.19 24.73
C LYS A 69 15.36 -15.43 25.97
N ASN A 70 14.03 -15.50 25.81
CA ASN A 70 13.07 -15.46 26.93
C ASN A 70 12.15 -16.69 27.05
N THR A 71 12.49 -17.86 26.49
CA THR A 71 11.63 -19.07 26.51
C THR A 71 11.47 -19.75 27.88
N LYS A 72 11.65 -19.02 28.99
CA LYS A 72 11.17 -19.42 30.31
C LYS A 72 10.36 -18.27 30.93
N SER A 73 9.03 -18.41 30.89
CA SER A 73 7.98 -17.56 31.49
C SER A 73 7.40 -16.42 30.62
N THR A 74 6.34 -16.74 29.87
CA THR A 74 5.53 -15.79 29.09
C THR A 74 4.12 -15.67 29.70
N THR A 75 3.95 -14.94 30.81
CA THR A 75 2.60 -14.48 31.24
C THR A 75 2.60 -13.22 32.12
N ARG A 76 3.66 -12.40 32.18
CA ARG A 76 3.69 -11.21 33.07
C ARG A 76 4.42 -9.99 32.51
N GLN A 77 4.31 -9.74 31.21
CA GLN A 77 5.04 -8.64 30.53
C GLN A 77 4.19 -7.45 30.10
N GLN A 78 3.01 -7.22 30.68
CA GLN A 78 2.18 -6.05 30.36
C GLN A 78 2.19 -4.89 31.37
N ASP A 79 2.84 -4.99 32.54
CA ASP A 79 2.79 -3.92 33.56
C ASP A 79 4.12 -3.22 33.90
N GLU A 80 5.25 -3.59 33.30
CA GLU A 80 6.54 -2.91 33.57
C GLU A 80 7.28 -2.52 32.28
N LEU A 81 6.86 -1.41 31.66
CA LEU A 81 7.68 -0.66 30.71
C LEU A 81 7.62 0.84 31.03
N LYS A 82 8.46 1.27 31.98
CA LYS A 82 8.97 2.64 32.06
C LYS A 82 10.50 2.61 32.14
N SER A 83 11.11 3.49 31.35
CA SER A 83 12.52 3.90 31.33
C SER A 83 13.59 2.92 30.83
N THR A 84 13.77 2.80 29.50
CA THR A 84 15.05 3.02 28.78
C THR A 84 14.82 2.92 27.26
N PRO A 85 15.37 3.82 26.41
CA PRO A 85 15.23 3.69 24.96
C PRO A 85 16.33 2.75 24.41
N PRO A 86 16.00 1.77 23.55
CA PRO A 86 17.00 1.00 22.83
C PRO A 86 17.35 1.67 21.48
N ASP A 87 18.65 1.73 21.19
CA ASP A 87 19.22 2.01 19.87
C ASP A 87 18.74 0.93 18.88
N LEU A 88 17.84 1.29 17.97
CA LEU A 88 17.49 0.50 16.79
C LEU A 88 18.04 1.21 15.55
N THR A 89 18.87 0.50 14.79
CA THR A 89 19.49 0.97 13.54
C THR A 89 18.43 1.18 12.45
N GLU A 90 18.27 2.43 12.01
CA GLU A 90 17.29 2.96 11.03
C GLU A 90 17.46 2.47 9.57
N GLU A 91 18.32 1.48 9.30
CA GLU A 91 18.73 1.16 7.92
C GLU A 91 17.69 0.40 7.07
N THR A 92 16.58 -0.07 7.64
CA THR A 92 15.55 -0.83 6.87
C THR A 92 14.30 -0.03 6.51
N ALA A 93 14.07 1.16 7.09
CA ALA A 93 12.91 2.00 6.77
C ALA A 93 13.14 2.94 5.57
N ALA A 94 14.39 3.25 5.22
CA ALA A 94 14.72 4.37 4.34
C ALA A 94 14.66 4.10 2.82
N ARG A 95 14.12 2.95 2.35
CA ARG A 95 14.17 2.56 0.91
C ARG A 95 12.83 2.36 0.19
N HIS A 96 11.68 2.61 0.81
CA HIS A 96 10.38 2.46 0.13
C HIS A 96 9.75 3.84 -0.09
N GLY A 97 9.62 4.24 -1.36
CA GLY A 97 9.12 5.55 -1.75
C GLY A 97 7.66 5.77 -1.35
N ASN A 98 7.41 6.90 -0.69
CA ASN A 98 6.24 7.76 -0.78
C ASN A 98 4.87 7.07 -1.03
N ARG A 99 4.52 6.06 -0.24
CA ARG A 99 3.14 5.56 -0.08
C ARG A 99 2.68 5.93 1.32
N ASP A 100 1.41 6.31 1.45
CA ASP A 100 0.79 6.74 2.71
C ASP A 100 1.17 5.78 3.85
N THR A 101 1.84 6.32 4.87
CA THR A 101 2.39 5.56 6.00
C THR A 101 1.31 4.89 6.84
N ARG A 102 0.02 5.15 6.57
CA ARG A 102 -1.13 4.60 7.28
C ARG A 102 -1.55 3.22 6.76
N ASP A 103 -1.10 2.79 5.59
CA ASP A 103 -1.55 1.53 4.99
C ASP A 103 -0.62 0.34 5.27
N ARG A 104 0.49 0.56 5.98
CA ARG A 104 1.48 -0.49 6.32
C ARG A 104 1.68 -0.62 7.82
N PHE A 105 1.76 -1.85 8.32
CA PHE A 105 2.07 -2.12 9.73
C PHE A 105 2.92 -3.38 9.91
N ASN A 106 3.85 -3.36 10.87
CA ASN A 106 4.72 -4.50 11.17
C ASN A 106 4.07 -5.42 12.20
N LEU A 107 3.93 -6.70 11.85
CA LEU A 107 3.48 -7.76 12.75
C LEU A 107 4.66 -8.63 13.17
N LEU A 108 4.90 -8.72 14.48
CA LEU A 108 5.96 -9.53 15.04
C LEU A 108 5.50 -10.99 15.19
N THR A 109 6.44 -11.93 15.14
CA THR A 109 6.15 -13.36 15.40
C THR A 109 7.27 -13.99 16.21
N CYS A 110 6.94 -15.00 17.02
CA CYS A 110 7.92 -15.73 17.83
C CYS A 110 8.86 -16.63 17.00
N HIS A 111 8.52 -16.87 15.72
CA HIS A 111 9.33 -17.69 14.85
C HIS A 111 10.63 -16.98 14.44
N SER A 112 11.73 -17.73 14.44
CA SER A 112 12.95 -17.28 13.79
C SER A 112 12.72 -17.04 12.30
N ARG A 113 13.60 -16.27 11.65
CA ARG A 113 13.48 -15.97 10.21
C ARG A 113 13.33 -17.24 9.35
N SER A 114 14.08 -18.30 9.65
CA SER A 114 14.01 -19.57 8.91
C SER A 114 12.71 -20.33 9.16
N GLU A 115 12.25 -20.37 10.41
CA GLU A 115 10.98 -21.02 10.77
C GLU A 115 9.79 -20.29 10.16
N LEU A 116 9.78 -18.95 10.20
CA LEU A 116 8.75 -18.13 9.58
C LEU A 116 8.64 -18.40 8.08
N LEU A 117 9.77 -18.49 7.37
CA LEU A 117 9.78 -18.84 5.95
C LEU A 117 9.20 -20.24 5.69
N GLN A 118 9.49 -21.21 6.57
CA GLN A 118 8.94 -22.56 6.46
C GLN A 118 7.43 -22.58 6.72
N GLN A 119 6.97 -21.82 7.73
CA GLN A 119 5.54 -21.72 8.05
C GLN A 119 4.75 -21.02 6.94
N CYS A 120 5.25 -19.89 6.42
CA CYS A 120 4.63 -19.22 5.29
C CYS A 120 4.51 -20.14 4.06
N LYS A 121 5.52 -20.98 3.79
CA LYS A 121 5.44 -21.98 2.70
C LYS A 121 4.37 -23.03 2.98
N ARG A 122 4.25 -23.51 4.22
CA ARG A 122 3.25 -24.50 4.61
C ARG A 122 1.83 -23.95 4.42
N VAL A 123 1.58 -22.72 4.86
CA VAL A 123 0.31 -22.00 4.65
C VAL A 123 -0.01 -21.86 3.16
N LEU A 124 0.97 -21.47 2.33
CA LEU A 124 0.77 -21.36 0.88
C LEU A 124 0.44 -22.70 0.22
N VAL A 125 1.11 -23.79 0.64
CA VAL A 125 0.81 -25.13 0.14
C VAL A 125 -0.59 -25.56 0.56
N GLU A 126 -0.99 -25.31 1.81
CA GLU A 126 -2.32 -25.63 2.30
C GLU A 126 -3.41 -24.90 1.48
N ASN A 127 -3.22 -23.60 1.23
CA ASN A 127 -4.13 -22.79 0.43
C ASN A 127 -4.16 -23.23 -1.05
N ALA A 128 -3.02 -23.57 -1.65
CA ALA A 128 -2.96 -24.06 -3.03
C ALA A 128 -3.64 -25.43 -3.25
N LEU A 129 -3.81 -26.24 -2.20
CA LEU A 129 -4.46 -27.55 -2.27
C LEU A 129 -6.00 -27.48 -2.25
N VAL A 130 -6.56 -26.28 -2.12
CA VAL A 130 -8.00 -26.00 -2.13
C VAL A 130 -8.48 -25.98 -3.58
N LYS A 131 -9.30 -26.98 -3.96
CA LYS A 131 -9.71 -27.20 -5.36
C LYS A 131 -10.91 -26.35 -5.80
N HIS A 132 -11.77 -25.96 -4.86
CA HIS A 132 -12.96 -25.16 -5.14
C HIS A 132 -12.84 -23.81 -4.45
N LYS A 133 -13.12 -22.75 -5.19
CA LYS A 133 -13.20 -21.38 -4.67
C LYS A 133 -14.29 -21.37 -3.58
N GLY A 134 -13.91 -21.10 -2.34
CA GLY A 134 -14.82 -21.06 -1.18
C GLY A 134 -14.65 -22.19 -0.15
N ASP A 135 -13.92 -23.28 -0.45
CA ASP A 135 -13.79 -24.40 0.51
C ASP A 135 -12.89 -24.04 1.71
N ARG A 136 -11.80 -23.31 1.47
CA ARG A 136 -10.86 -22.82 2.48
C ARG A 136 -10.19 -21.56 1.96
N GLN A 137 -10.14 -20.54 2.80
CA GLN A 137 -9.48 -19.27 2.50
C GLN A 137 -8.50 -18.94 3.62
N LEU A 138 -7.46 -18.17 3.29
CA LEU A 138 -6.51 -17.66 4.27
C LEU A 138 -7.09 -16.43 4.95
N TYR A 139 -7.02 -16.42 6.28
CA TYR A 139 -7.50 -15.34 7.13
C TYR A 139 -6.40 -14.81 8.02
N LEU A 140 -6.45 -13.50 8.22
CA LEU A 140 -5.90 -12.85 9.39
C LEU A 140 -7.01 -12.77 10.44
N ALA A 141 -6.90 -13.59 11.48
CA ALA A 141 -7.82 -13.58 12.61
C ALA A 141 -7.43 -12.49 13.61
N ALA A 142 -8.42 -11.75 14.12
CA ALA A 142 -8.22 -10.71 15.12
C ALA A 142 -9.25 -10.77 16.25
N GLY A 143 -8.76 -10.64 17.48
CA GLY A 143 -9.56 -10.69 18.70
C GLY A 143 -10.05 -12.11 18.99
N PHE A 144 -9.65 -12.66 20.13
CA PHE A 144 -9.93 -14.04 20.51
C PHE A 144 -10.77 -14.09 21.78
N ILE A 145 -11.70 -15.04 21.83
CA ILE A 145 -12.37 -15.42 23.07
C ILE A 145 -11.79 -16.76 23.50
N SER A 146 -11.27 -16.81 24.72
CA SER A 146 -10.74 -18.03 25.31
C SER A 146 -11.62 -18.58 26.42
N TRP A 147 -11.74 -19.91 26.52
CA TRP A 147 -12.52 -20.60 27.55
C TRP A 147 -11.88 -21.94 27.95
N PRO A 148 -12.12 -22.43 29.19
CA PRO A 148 -11.60 -23.72 29.62
C PRO A 148 -12.25 -24.87 28.82
N GLU A 149 -11.42 -25.80 28.34
CA GLU A 149 -11.88 -26.95 27.55
C GLU A 149 -12.84 -27.85 28.35
N SER A 150 -12.52 -28.10 29.62
CA SER A 150 -13.36 -28.80 30.59
C SER A 150 -14.08 -27.78 31.47
N ALA A 151 -15.32 -27.45 31.14
CA ALA A 151 -16.20 -26.89 32.18
C ALA A 151 -16.37 -27.99 33.24
N PRO A 152 -16.16 -27.71 34.54
CA PRO A 152 -16.40 -28.70 35.58
C PRO A 152 -17.90 -29.03 35.59
N GLU A 153 -18.30 -30.08 34.87
CA GLU A 153 -19.63 -30.66 34.99
C GLU A 153 -19.75 -31.18 36.42
N SER A 154 -20.50 -30.44 37.24
CA SER A 154 -20.81 -30.69 38.64
C SER A 154 -19.63 -30.66 39.62
N VAL A 155 -19.42 -29.51 40.26
CA VAL A 155 -18.74 -29.47 41.56
C VAL A 155 -19.64 -30.16 42.59
N PRO A 156 -19.22 -31.29 43.22
CA PRO A 156 -20.00 -31.91 44.28
C PRO A 156 -20.08 -30.96 45.47
N LYS A 157 -21.30 -30.53 45.81
CA LYS A 157 -21.63 -29.72 46.99
C LYS A 157 -21.41 -30.52 48.29
N SER A 158 -20.18 -30.74 48.73
CA SER A 158 -19.86 -31.02 50.15
C SER A 158 -18.38 -31.40 50.35
N VAL A 159 -17.54 -30.46 50.79
CA VAL A 159 -16.32 -30.75 51.56
C VAL A 159 -16.10 -29.61 52.58
N PRO A 160 -15.73 -29.91 53.84
CA PRO A 160 -15.94 -29.00 54.98
C PRO A 160 -14.80 -28.00 55.18
N GLU A 161 -15.19 -26.86 55.75
CA GLU A 161 -14.35 -25.75 56.20
C GLU A 161 -13.31 -26.21 57.24
N SER A 162 -12.03 -26.20 56.88
CA SER A 162 -10.91 -25.80 57.76
C SER A 162 -9.57 -26.15 57.11
N LYS A 163 -9.00 -25.19 56.37
CA LYS A 163 -7.56 -24.90 56.33
C LYS A 163 -7.34 -23.60 55.56
N SER A 164 -6.55 -22.72 56.17
CA SER A 164 -6.24 -21.35 55.77
C SER A 164 -5.76 -21.22 54.32
N GLY A 165 -6.55 -20.51 53.51
CA GLY A 165 -6.24 -20.17 52.12
C GLY A 165 -5.39 -18.91 52.00
N SER A 166 -4.16 -19.09 51.55
CA SER A 166 -3.38 -18.04 50.87
C SER A 166 -2.22 -18.59 50.03
N GLN A 167 -1.82 -19.86 50.21
CA GLN A 167 -0.74 -20.48 49.44
C GLN A 167 -1.19 -21.46 48.33
N LEU A 168 -2.45 -21.91 48.31
CA LEU A 168 -2.94 -22.86 47.29
C LEU A 168 -3.50 -22.17 46.02
N GLU A 169 -3.98 -20.93 46.12
CA GLU A 169 -4.52 -20.21 44.96
C GLU A 169 -3.43 -19.74 43.98
N SER A 170 -2.21 -19.48 44.43
CA SER A 170 -1.11 -19.06 43.53
C SER A 170 -0.46 -20.22 42.77
N GLN A 171 -0.64 -21.48 43.19
CA GLN A 171 -0.08 -22.66 42.51
C GLN A 171 -1.07 -23.33 41.55
N LEU A 172 -2.39 -23.24 41.78
CA LEU A 172 -3.40 -23.71 40.83
C LEU A 172 -3.58 -22.78 39.61
N GLY A 173 -3.12 -21.52 39.69
CA GLY A 173 -3.22 -20.55 38.60
C GLY A 173 -2.27 -20.79 37.42
N SER A 174 -1.12 -21.44 37.61
CA SER A 174 -0.12 -21.60 36.54
C SER A 174 -0.21 -22.91 35.75
N ILE A 175 -0.88 -23.95 36.27
CA ILE A 175 -0.94 -25.27 35.63
C ILE A 175 -2.14 -25.38 34.65
N ASN A 176 -3.16 -24.55 34.79
CA ASN A 176 -4.37 -24.60 33.95
C ASN A 176 -4.40 -23.60 32.78
N ALA A 177 -3.38 -22.76 32.63
CA ALA A 177 -3.31 -21.82 31.50
C ALA A 177 -3.11 -22.54 30.14
N GLU A 178 -2.54 -23.74 30.15
CA GLU A 178 -2.17 -24.50 28.94
C GLU A 178 -3.35 -25.22 28.24
N GLN A 179 -4.58 -25.17 28.77
CA GLN A 179 -5.74 -25.89 28.20
C GLN A 179 -6.96 -25.00 27.95
N ARG A 180 -6.77 -23.71 27.67
CA ARG A 180 -7.87 -22.85 27.19
C ARG A 180 -7.99 -23.00 25.67
N ARG A 181 -9.20 -23.30 25.19
CA ARG A 181 -9.52 -23.18 23.77
C ARG A 181 -9.68 -21.72 23.42
N LYS A 182 -9.28 -21.33 22.21
CA LYS A 182 -9.40 -19.97 21.69
C LYS A 182 -10.05 -20.00 20.31
N ALA A 183 -10.97 -19.07 20.08
CA ALA A 183 -11.58 -18.86 18.77
C ALA A 183 -11.59 -17.37 18.43
N PRO A 184 -11.33 -17.01 17.17
CA PRO A 184 -11.31 -15.62 16.74
C PRO A 184 -12.73 -15.09 16.58
N ILE A 185 -12.89 -13.78 16.81
CA ILE A 185 -14.15 -13.05 16.63
C ILE A 185 -14.28 -12.62 15.17
N LEU A 186 -13.22 -11.98 14.64
CA LEU A 186 -13.17 -11.43 13.29
C LEU A 186 -12.15 -12.19 12.43
N LEU A 187 -12.54 -12.46 11.19
CA LEU A 187 -11.72 -13.12 10.18
C LEU A 187 -11.56 -12.18 8.97
N PHE A 188 -10.36 -11.63 8.78
CA PHE A 188 -10.06 -10.76 7.64
C PHE A 188 -9.50 -11.60 6.50
N PRO A 189 -10.17 -11.68 5.34
CA PRO A 189 -9.65 -12.46 4.24
C PRO A 189 -8.30 -11.87 3.78
N ALA A 190 -7.31 -12.73 3.56
CA ALA A 190 -5.94 -12.32 3.41
C ALA A 190 -5.20 -13.09 2.31
N LEU A 191 -4.21 -12.43 1.71
CA LEU A 191 -3.27 -13.00 0.76
C LEU A 191 -1.87 -12.94 1.34
N LEU A 192 -1.17 -14.07 1.34
CA LEU A 192 0.23 -14.13 1.74
C LEU A 192 1.10 -13.99 0.49
N MET A 193 1.86 -12.89 0.40
CA MET A 193 2.67 -12.55 -0.76
C MET A 193 4.15 -12.60 -0.38
N ARG A 194 4.97 -13.12 -1.29
CA ARG A 194 6.44 -13.07 -1.15
C ARG A 194 6.96 -11.78 -1.78
N VAL A 195 7.73 -10.99 -1.03
CA VAL A 195 8.33 -9.77 -1.57
C VAL A 195 9.43 -10.13 -2.58
N ALA A 196 9.35 -9.55 -3.77
CA ALA A 196 10.28 -9.86 -4.86
C ALA A 196 11.73 -9.50 -4.46
N GLY A 197 12.67 -10.43 -4.70
CA GLY A 197 14.08 -10.23 -4.38
C GLY A 197 14.46 -10.40 -2.92
N GLU A 198 13.48 -10.62 -2.02
CA GLU A 198 13.74 -10.71 -0.59
C GLU A 198 13.20 -12.01 0.02
N PRO A 199 13.88 -12.58 1.04
CA PRO A 199 13.35 -13.71 1.79
C PRO A 199 12.47 -13.19 2.93
N ARG A 200 11.39 -12.49 2.58
CA ARG A 200 10.33 -12.03 3.49
C ARG A 200 8.95 -12.19 2.84
N TYR A 201 7.93 -12.25 3.69
CA TYR A 201 6.54 -12.33 3.30
C TYR A 201 5.78 -11.11 3.84
N GLU A 202 4.78 -10.66 3.09
CA GLU A 202 3.82 -9.65 3.50
C GLU A 202 2.40 -10.23 3.40
N ILE A 203 1.52 -9.79 4.29
CA ILE A 203 0.09 -10.12 4.23
C ILE A 203 -0.62 -8.92 3.60
N LYS A 204 -1.44 -9.17 2.59
CA LYS A 204 -2.33 -8.18 1.99
C LYS A 204 -3.77 -8.55 2.32
N LEU A 205 -4.51 -7.62 2.91
CA LEU A 205 -5.94 -7.82 3.16
C LEU A 205 -6.70 -7.85 1.83
N ALA A 206 -7.52 -8.87 1.65
CA ALA A 206 -8.27 -9.18 0.43
C ALA A 206 -9.77 -9.15 0.72
N GLY A 207 -10.25 -8.01 1.17
CA GLY A 207 -11.66 -7.77 1.49
C GLY A 207 -11.81 -6.43 2.19
N ASP A 208 -12.97 -5.81 2.02
CA ASP A 208 -13.29 -4.53 2.66
C ASP A 208 -13.95 -4.74 4.04
N ILE A 209 -14.51 -5.93 4.29
CA ILE A 209 -15.31 -6.22 5.49
C ILE A 209 -14.81 -7.53 6.13
N PRO A 210 -14.48 -7.55 7.43
CA PRO A 210 -14.16 -8.78 8.14
C PRO A 210 -15.40 -9.66 8.26
N GLU A 211 -15.19 -10.97 8.20
CA GLU A 211 -16.22 -11.97 8.40
C GLU A 211 -16.34 -12.30 9.89
N TYR A 212 -17.56 -12.49 10.36
CA TYR A 212 -17.83 -12.84 11.75
C TYR A 212 -17.77 -14.37 11.93
N ASN A 213 -17.16 -14.82 13.02
CA ASN A 213 -17.14 -16.24 13.34
C ASN A 213 -18.49 -16.71 13.90
N GLU A 214 -19.43 -17.05 13.03
CA GLU A 214 -20.77 -17.52 13.41
C GLU A 214 -20.73 -18.79 14.29
N ALA A 215 -19.77 -19.69 14.04
CA ALA A 215 -19.63 -20.90 14.84
C ALA A 215 -19.34 -20.56 16.32
N LEU A 216 -18.49 -19.55 16.55
CA LEU A 216 -18.22 -19.03 17.88
C LEU A 216 -19.48 -18.42 18.51
N LEU A 217 -20.24 -17.60 17.76
CA LEU A 217 -21.48 -17.01 18.24
C LEU A 217 -22.49 -18.07 18.70
N ILE A 218 -22.76 -19.06 17.86
CA ILE A 218 -23.68 -20.17 18.16
C ILE A 218 -23.21 -20.92 19.40
N GLN A 219 -21.90 -21.14 19.54
CA GLN A 219 -21.35 -21.82 20.71
C GLN A 219 -21.50 -20.99 21.99
N LEU A 220 -21.26 -19.67 21.93
CA LEU A 220 -21.40 -18.78 23.08
C LEU A 220 -22.85 -18.66 23.55
N GLU A 221 -23.78 -18.52 22.61
CA GLU A 221 -25.21 -18.49 22.90
C GLU A 221 -25.67 -19.82 23.50
N LYS A 222 -25.28 -20.95 22.90
CA LYS A 222 -25.68 -22.28 23.36
C LYS A 222 -25.10 -22.64 24.73
N LYS A 223 -23.82 -22.35 24.98
CA LYS A 223 -23.10 -22.82 26.18
C LYS A 223 -23.16 -21.83 27.35
N TYR A 224 -23.19 -20.53 27.06
CA TYR A 224 -23.10 -19.48 28.07
C TYR A 224 -24.30 -18.52 28.04
N SER A 225 -25.24 -18.68 27.11
CA SER A 225 -26.39 -17.78 26.93
C SER A 225 -25.98 -16.32 26.76
N ILE A 226 -24.87 -16.08 26.07
CA ILE A 226 -24.37 -14.75 25.70
C ILE A 226 -24.59 -14.53 24.22
N THR A 227 -25.20 -13.41 23.88
CA THR A 227 -25.25 -12.88 22.51
C THR A 227 -24.21 -11.77 22.40
N LEU A 228 -23.23 -11.91 21.50
CA LEU A 228 -22.27 -10.84 21.24
C LEU A 228 -22.87 -9.79 20.30
N PRO A 229 -22.42 -8.52 20.39
CA PRO A 229 -22.80 -7.49 19.42
C PRO A 229 -22.29 -7.86 18.02
N ALA A 230 -23.11 -7.60 17.00
CA ALA A 230 -22.69 -7.69 15.60
C ALA A 230 -21.66 -6.59 15.28
N TYR A 231 -20.74 -6.90 14.36
CA TYR A 231 -19.79 -5.91 13.85
C TYR A 231 -20.50 -5.02 12.81
N GLU A 232 -20.40 -3.70 12.99
CA GLU A 232 -20.91 -2.70 12.07
C GLU A 232 -19.73 -1.96 11.46
N GLU A 233 -19.65 -1.85 10.12
CA GLU A 233 -18.52 -1.22 9.40
C GLU A 233 -18.23 0.23 9.86
N ALA A 234 -19.26 0.94 10.33
CA ALA A 234 -19.13 2.31 10.83
C ALA A 234 -18.53 2.41 12.24
N THR A 235 -18.46 1.31 12.99
CA THR A 235 -17.97 1.31 14.38
C THR A 235 -16.47 1.06 14.40
N PRO A 236 -15.65 1.93 15.02
CA PRO A 236 -14.22 1.68 15.20
C PRO A 236 -13.98 0.34 15.91
N LEU A 237 -12.98 -0.43 15.45
CA LEU A 237 -12.67 -1.76 16.01
C LEU A 237 -12.43 -1.71 17.54
N VAL A 238 -11.84 -0.63 18.04
CA VAL A 238 -11.59 -0.42 19.48
C VAL A 238 -12.90 -0.38 20.27
N ASP A 239 -13.90 0.36 19.78
CA ASP A 239 -15.21 0.49 20.43
C ASP A 239 -15.99 -0.82 20.34
N PHE A 240 -15.88 -1.52 19.21
CA PHE A 240 -16.47 -2.85 19.03
C PHE A 240 -15.92 -3.86 20.04
N PHE A 241 -14.61 -3.95 20.23
CA PHE A 241 -14.03 -4.85 21.22
C PHE A 241 -14.34 -4.44 22.66
N ALA A 242 -14.46 -3.14 22.95
CA ALA A 242 -14.91 -2.68 24.27
C ALA A 242 -16.32 -3.16 24.60
N ARG A 243 -17.25 -3.11 23.63
CA ARG A 243 -18.62 -3.65 23.78
C ARG A 243 -18.62 -5.17 24.00
N ILE A 244 -17.74 -5.90 23.31
CA ILE A 244 -17.57 -7.34 23.55
C ILE A 244 -17.05 -7.59 24.97
N ALA A 245 -16.03 -6.85 25.41
CA ALA A 245 -15.47 -7.00 26.76
C ALA A 245 -16.54 -6.78 27.84
N GLU A 246 -17.39 -5.75 27.68
CA GLU A 246 -18.52 -5.47 28.57
C GLU A 246 -19.53 -6.64 28.62
N CYS A 247 -19.84 -7.25 27.46
CA CYS A 247 -20.70 -8.42 27.41
C CYS A 247 -20.10 -9.63 28.14
N LEU A 248 -18.78 -9.82 28.03
CA LEU A 248 -18.06 -10.95 28.62
C LEU A 248 -17.79 -10.79 30.13
N GLN A 249 -17.81 -9.58 30.68
CA GLN A 249 -17.61 -9.34 32.13
C GLN A 249 -18.56 -10.15 33.03
N LYS A 250 -19.73 -10.53 32.52
CA LYS A 250 -20.74 -11.30 33.25
C LYS A 250 -20.39 -12.79 33.40
N VAL A 251 -19.42 -13.31 32.62
CA VAL A 251 -19.09 -14.74 32.58
C VAL A 251 -17.59 -14.93 32.79
N THR A 252 -17.21 -15.25 34.03
CA THR A 252 -15.82 -15.42 34.47
C THR A 252 -15.05 -16.55 33.75
N ALA A 253 -15.77 -17.48 33.11
CA ALA A 253 -15.15 -18.55 32.33
C ALA A 253 -14.56 -18.05 31.01
N LEU A 254 -15.07 -16.93 30.47
CA LEU A 254 -14.66 -16.37 29.19
C LEU A 254 -13.65 -15.24 29.39
N GLN A 255 -12.68 -15.16 28.49
CA GLN A 255 -11.69 -14.08 28.49
C GLN A 255 -11.53 -13.55 27.07
N LEU A 256 -11.55 -12.22 26.93
CA LEU A 256 -11.22 -11.55 25.68
C LEU A 256 -9.71 -11.33 25.61
N GLU A 257 -9.11 -11.68 24.48
CA GLU A 257 -7.69 -11.54 24.21
C GLU A 257 -7.50 -10.78 22.89
N PHE A 258 -6.65 -9.76 22.88
CA PHE A 258 -6.37 -8.94 21.69
C PHE A 258 -5.26 -9.55 20.82
N ASP A 259 -5.28 -10.88 20.70
CA ASP A 259 -4.32 -11.64 19.92
C ASP A 259 -4.66 -11.58 18.42
N VAL A 260 -3.65 -11.85 17.59
CA VAL A 260 -3.76 -11.90 16.13
C VAL A 260 -3.10 -13.18 15.65
N ALA A 261 -3.68 -13.82 14.65
CA ALA A 261 -3.08 -15.01 14.04
C ALA A 261 -3.36 -15.07 12.54
N LEU A 262 -2.51 -15.80 11.81
CA LEU A 262 -2.70 -16.11 10.39
C LEU A 262 -2.96 -17.60 10.23
N GLY A 263 -4.04 -17.97 9.55
CA GLY A 263 -4.45 -19.37 9.37
C GLY A 263 -5.54 -19.53 8.31
N SER A 264 -5.73 -20.75 7.79
CA SER A 264 -6.77 -21.02 6.80
C SER A 264 -8.07 -21.48 7.45
N ALA A 265 -9.23 -20.96 7.06
CA ALA A 265 -10.51 -21.45 7.57
C ALA A 265 -11.45 -21.78 6.42
N SER A 266 -12.30 -22.79 6.62
CA SER A 266 -13.48 -23.00 5.79
C SER A 266 -14.56 -22.07 6.32
N LEU A 267 -14.95 -21.07 5.53
CA LEU A 267 -16.18 -20.38 5.85
C LEU A 267 -17.35 -21.30 5.61
N ILE A 268 -18.23 -21.33 6.60
CA ILE A 268 -19.61 -21.71 6.37
C ILE A 268 -20.27 -20.40 5.94
N HIS A 269 -20.36 -20.13 4.64
CA HIS A 269 -21.17 -19.01 4.16
C HIS A 269 -22.44 -19.48 3.47
N ASP A 270 -23.49 -18.88 3.99
CA ASP A 270 -24.83 -18.64 3.49
C ASP A 270 -25.90 -19.74 3.63
N PRO A 271 -26.81 -19.64 4.62
CA PRO A 271 -28.07 -20.39 4.62
C PRO A 271 -28.99 -20.07 3.42
N ALA A 272 -28.64 -19.11 2.53
CA ALA A 272 -29.40 -18.78 1.33
C ALA A 272 -29.43 -19.86 0.23
N ARG A 273 -28.66 -20.96 0.35
CA ARG A 273 -28.69 -22.08 -0.64
C ARG A 273 -30.02 -22.84 -0.75
N ASN A 274 -31.04 -22.51 0.06
CA ASN A 274 -32.38 -23.09 -0.01
C ASN A 274 -33.45 -22.16 -0.62
N ARG A 275 -33.07 -21.18 -1.45
CA ARG A 275 -34.07 -20.40 -2.21
C ARG A 275 -34.55 -21.19 -3.44
N LYS A 276 -35.86 -21.34 -3.57
CA LYS A 276 -36.51 -22.02 -4.70
C LYS A 276 -36.23 -21.23 -5.97
N LEU A 277 -35.63 -21.88 -6.98
CA LEU A 277 -35.34 -21.28 -8.29
C LEU A 277 -36.63 -20.80 -8.97
N GLU A 278 -36.61 -19.58 -9.50
CA GLU A 278 -37.64 -19.05 -10.41
C GLU A 278 -37.00 -18.80 -11.79
N LEU A 279 -37.16 -19.75 -12.71
CA LEU A 279 -36.77 -19.64 -14.12
C LEU A 279 -37.98 -19.28 -14.99
N PRO A 280 -37.79 -18.61 -16.15
CA PRO A 280 -38.88 -18.25 -17.05
C PRO A 280 -39.56 -19.49 -17.66
N ASP A 281 -40.86 -19.38 -17.95
CA ASP A 281 -41.63 -20.44 -18.61
C ASP A 281 -41.08 -20.74 -20.01
N VAL A 282 -41.11 -22.01 -20.41
CA VAL A 282 -40.57 -22.48 -21.70
C VAL A 282 -41.52 -22.09 -22.86
N PRO A 283 -41.06 -21.38 -23.90
CA PRO A 283 -41.91 -20.95 -25.02
C PRO A 283 -42.34 -22.12 -25.91
N VAL A 284 -43.42 -21.94 -26.67
CA VAL A 284 -44.05 -23.01 -27.48
C VAL A 284 -43.11 -23.57 -28.55
N ASN A 285 -42.27 -22.75 -29.18
CA ASN A 285 -41.29 -23.19 -30.17
C ASN A 285 -39.89 -23.39 -29.57
N PHE A 286 -39.78 -23.61 -28.27
CA PHE A 286 -38.49 -23.89 -27.65
C PHE A 286 -37.88 -25.20 -28.17
N ASN A 287 -36.60 -25.19 -28.52
CA ASN A 287 -35.89 -26.40 -28.91
C ASN A 287 -34.86 -26.79 -27.82
N VAL A 288 -35.21 -27.81 -27.02
CA VAL A 288 -34.36 -28.32 -25.93
C VAL A 288 -33.01 -28.81 -26.46
N GLY A 289 -32.98 -29.45 -27.64
CA GLY A 289 -31.74 -29.94 -28.25
C GLY A 289 -30.76 -28.83 -28.61
N LEU A 290 -31.26 -27.74 -29.20
CA LEU A 290 -30.49 -26.54 -29.48
C LEU A 290 -30.01 -25.89 -28.16
N ALA A 291 -30.91 -25.74 -27.18
CA ALA A 291 -30.56 -25.16 -25.89
C ALA A 291 -29.43 -25.93 -25.18
N MET A 292 -29.56 -27.25 -25.09
CA MET A 292 -28.54 -28.14 -24.52
C MET A 292 -27.21 -28.08 -25.28
N SER A 293 -27.26 -27.94 -26.62
CA SER A 293 -26.05 -27.83 -27.45
C SER A 293 -25.28 -26.52 -27.22
N ILE A 294 -25.99 -25.45 -26.84
CA ILE A 294 -25.43 -24.14 -26.55
C ILE A 294 -24.89 -24.09 -25.11
N THR A 295 -25.58 -24.69 -24.15
CA THR A 295 -25.22 -24.62 -22.71
C THR A 295 -24.16 -25.63 -22.28
N GLY A 296 -24.10 -26.83 -22.88
CA GLY A 296 -23.39 -27.99 -22.33
C GLY A 296 -21.87 -27.88 -22.08
N ASN A 297 -21.20 -26.85 -22.60
CA ASN A 297 -19.75 -26.64 -22.46
C ASN A 297 -19.38 -25.21 -22.01
N LYS A 298 -20.29 -24.47 -21.37
CA LYS A 298 -20.07 -23.05 -21.05
C LYS A 298 -20.26 -22.81 -19.55
N SER A 299 -19.52 -21.86 -18.98
CA SER A 299 -19.91 -21.28 -17.68
C SER A 299 -21.08 -20.31 -17.88
N LEU A 300 -21.79 -19.96 -16.80
CA LEU A 300 -22.91 -19.01 -16.88
C LEU A 300 -22.48 -17.66 -17.49
N ASN A 301 -21.29 -17.17 -17.12
CA ASN A 301 -20.73 -15.94 -17.66
C ASN A 301 -20.40 -16.06 -19.16
N GLN A 302 -19.86 -17.20 -19.58
CA GLN A 302 -19.57 -17.46 -21.00
C GLN A 302 -20.86 -17.55 -21.82
N LEU A 303 -21.90 -18.23 -21.32
CA LEU A 303 -23.20 -18.32 -21.97
C LEU A 303 -23.82 -16.93 -22.18
N ASN A 304 -23.84 -16.09 -21.15
CA ASN A 304 -24.34 -14.72 -21.23
C ASN A 304 -23.57 -13.87 -22.27
N ALA A 305 -22.24 -14.04 -22.34
CA ALA A 305 -21.41 -13.34 -23.31
C ALA A 305 -21.68 -13.81 -24.74
N VAL A 306 -21.80 -15.12 -24.97
CA VAL A 306 -22.12 -15.70 -26.29
C VAL A 306 -23.49 -15.22 -26.78
N LEU A 307 -24.51 -15.28 -25.93
CA LEU A 307 -25.89 -14.91 -26.31
C LEU A 307 -26.01 -13.43 -26.69
N ARG A 308 -25.28 -12.53 -26.03
CA ARG A 308 -25.28 -11.09 -26.37
C ARG A 308 -24.58 -10.76 -27.70
N LEU A 309 -23.70 -11.64 -28.17
CA LEU A 309 -22.93 -11.45 -29.40
C LEU A 309 -23.59 -12.09 -30.62
N ILE A 310 -24.52 -13.03 -30.42
CA ILE A 310 -25.26 -13.64 -31.52
C ILE A 310 -26.28 -12.61 -32.03
N PRO A 311 -26.27 -12.30 -33.34
CA PRO A 311 -27.19 -11.34 -33.92
C PRO A 311 -28.62 -11.86 -33.88
N ASP A 312 -29.56 -10.92 -33.75
CA ASP A 312 -30.99 -11.20 -33.72
C ASP A 312 -31.46 -11.73 -35.09
N PHE A 313 -31.84 -13.01 -35.15
CA PHE A 313 -32.11 -13.72 -36.41
C PHE A 313 -33.37 -13.22 -37.13
N ASP A 314 -34.28 -12.55 -36.42
CA ASP A 314 -35.49 -11.94 -36.99
C ASP A 314 -35.21 -10.63 -37.73
N GLN A 315 -34.17 -9.88 -37.34
CA GLN A 315 -33.85 -8.58 -37.97
C GLN A 315 -33.11 -8.75 -39.31
N ARG A 316 -32.29 -9.80 -39.46
CA ARG A 316 -31.54 -10.06 -40.69
C ARG A 316 -32.41 -10.46 -41.87
N ALA A 317 -33.56 -11.11 -41.64
CA ALA A 317 -34.48 -11.45 -42.73
C ALA A 317 -35.06 -10.21 -43.42
N ARG A 318 -35.31 -9.14 -42.66
CA ARG A 318 -35.81 -7.86 -43.18
C ARG A 318 -34.72 -7.06 -43.92
N HIS A 319 -33.46 -7.17 -43.49
CA HIS A 319 -32.35 -6.46 -44.12
C HIS A 319 -31.70 -7.21 -45.30
N ALA A 320 -31.79 -8.54 -45.36
CA ALA A 320 -31.24 -9.33 -46.47
C ALA A 320 -31.92 -9.05 -47.81
N GLU A 321 -33.18 -8.60 -47.81
CA GLU A 321 -33.89 -8.17 -49.03
C GLU A 321 -33.47 -6.76 -49.49
N GLU A 322 -32.97 -5.90 -48.60
CA GLU A 322 -32.45 -4.56 -48.95
C GLU A 322 -30.93 -4.54 -49.24
N GLN A 323 -30.16 -5.49 -48.70
CA GLN A 323 -28.68 -5.49 -48.73
C GLN A 323 -28.04 -6.13 -49.97
N ALA A 324 -28.81 -6.75 -50.87
CA ALA A 324 -28.26 -7.35 -52.10
C ALA A 324 -27.55 -6.34 -53.04
N ASN A 325 -27.66 -5.03 -52.79
CA ASN A 325 -26.98 -3.96 -53.54
C ASN A 325 -25.73 -3.35 -52.85
N SER A 326 -25.28 -3.85 -51.68
CA SER A 326 -24.21 -3.20 -50.88
C SER A 326 -23.14 -4.15 -50.33
N ALA A 327 -22.60 -5.02 -51.17
CA ALA A 327 -21.63 -6.07 -50.82
C ALA A 327 -20.22 -5.60 -50.37
N SER A 328 -20.05 -4.36 -49.88
CA SER A 328 -18.76 -3.81 -49.41
C SER A 328 -18.66 -3.57 -47.90
N THR A 329 -19.73 -3.79 -47.13
CA THR A 329 -19.81 -3.36 -45.72
C THR A 329 -19.35 -4.39 -44.68
N ASP A 330 -19.28 -5.68 -45.00
CA ASP A 330 -18.82 -6.71 -44.04
C ASP A 330 -17.30 -6.67 -43.77
N ALA A 331 -16.51 -6.03 -44.63
CA ALA A 331 -15.12 -5.68 -44.34
C ALA A 331 -14.99 -4.59 -43.24
N GLY A 332 -16.07 -3.87 -42.94
CA GLY A 332 -16.08 -2.69 -42.09
C GLY A 332 -15.83 -2.99 -40.61
N ILE A 333 -16.50 -4.00 -40.04
CA ILE A 333 -16.45 -4.25 -38.59
C ILE A 333 -15.09 -4.84 -38.18
N SER A 334 -14.58 -5.81 -38.93
CA SER A 334 -13.26 -6.40 -38.65
C SER A 334 -12.12 -5.41 -38.87
N GLY A 335 -12.22 -4.55 -39.90
CA GLY A 335 -11.30 -3.44 -40.14
C GLY A 335 -11.33 -2.40 -39.02
N LEU A 336 -12.52 -2.02 -38.58
CA LEU A 336 -12.73 -1.09 -37.47
C LEU A 336 -12.20 -1.62 -36.14
N ARG A 337 -12.38 -2.92 -35.85
CA ARG A 337 -11.82 -3.56 -34.65
C ARG A 337 -10.29 -3.56 -34.70
N LYS A 338 -9.68 -3.93 -35.83
CA LYS A 338 -8.21 -3.87 -36.01
C LYS A 338 -7.70 -2.44 -35.84
N PHE A 339 -8.43 -1.45 -36.35
CA PHE A 339 -8.08 -0.05 -36.21
C PHE A 339 -8.21 0.43 -34.76
N ALA A 340 -9.29 0.08 -34.06
CA ALA A 340 -9.48 0.38 -32.64
C ALA A 340 -8.39 -0.29 -31.76
N ALA A 341 -8.01 -1.53 -32.06
CA ALA A 341 -6.93 -2.23 -31.37
C ALA A 341 -5.57 -1.54 -31.57
N LYS A 342 -5.27 -1.05 -32.78
CA LYS A 342 -4.06 -0.27 -33.06
C LYS A 342 -4.06 1.07 -32.30
N LEU A 343 -5.19 1.78 -32.28
CA LEU A 343 -5.33 3.02 -31.50
C LEU A 343 -5.11 2.76 -30.00
N ALA A 344 -5.71 1.70 -29.46
CA ALA A 344 -5.53 1.35 -28.06
C ALA A 344 -4.09 0.95 -27.72
N ALA A 345 -3.39 0.24 -28.61
CA ALA A 345 -1.97 -0.10 -28.42
C ALA A 345 -1.08 1.16 -28.31
N GLU A 346 -1.45 2.23 -29.01
CA GLU A 346 -0.76 3.53 -28.93
C GLU A 346 -1.22 4.39 -27.73
N GLY A 347 -2.26 3.98 -26.99
CA GLY A 347 -2.82 4.73 -25.85
C GLY A 347 -3.82 5.83 -26.25
N LEU A 348 -4.46 5.67 -27.41
CA LEU A 348 -5.47 6.58 -27.99
C LEU A 348 -6.90 6.03 -27.84
N ASP A 349 -7.12 5.09 -26.92
CA ASP A 349 -8.39 4.38 -26.77
C ASP A 349 -9.55 5.27 -26.29
N HIS A 350 -9.27 6.40 -25.64
CA HIS A 350 -10.25 7.38 -25.18
C HIS A 350 -10.63 8.44 -26.23
N VAL A 351 -9.93 8.50 -27.36
CA VAL A 351 -10.20 9.53 -28.39
C VAL A 351 -11.34 9.07 -29.31
N THR A 352 -12.35 9.92 -29.47
CA THR A 352 -13.49 9.68 -30.39
C THR A 352 -13.03 9.71 -31.85
N PHE A 353 -13.58 8.84 -32.71
CA PHE A 353 -13.24 8.80 -34.14
C PHE A 353 -13.44 10.15 -34.85
N LYS A 354 -14.44 10.94 -34.44
CA LYS A 354 -14.72 12.29 -34.94
C LYS A 354 -13.54 13.26 -34.81
N ARG A 355 -12.71 13.10 -33.77
CA ARG A 355 -11.56 13.99 -33.50
C ARG A 355 -10.27 13.54 -34.19
N LEU A 356 -10.18 12.28 -34.64
CA LEU A 356 -8.96 11.73 -35.22
C LEU A 356 -8.43 12.53 -36.43
N PRO A 357 -9.26 13.02 -37.38
CA PRO A 357 -8.77 13.80 -38.51
C PRO A 357 -8.06 15.10 -38.12
N ALA A 358 -8.44 15.71 -36.99
CA ALA A 358 -7.84 16.95 -36.50
C ALA A 358 -6.64 16.71 -35.57
N MET A 359 -6.45 15.50 -35.06
CA MET A 359 -5.39 15.22 -34.09
C MET A 359 -3.97 15.47 -34.62
N PRO A 360 -3.59 15.09 -35.84
CA PRO A 360 -2.23 15.36 -36.35
C PRO A 360 -1.87 16.85 -36.37
N SER A 361 -2.80 17.73 -36.74
CA SER A 361 -2.56 19.18 -36.75
C SER A 361 -2.45 19.74 -35.33
N ILE A 362 -3.32 19.30 -34.40
CA ILE A 362 -3.26 19.66 -32.97
C ILE A 362 -1.93 19.23 -32.36
N ILE A 363 -1.49 17.99 -32.59
CA ILE A 363 -0.22 17.46 -32.07
C ILE A 363 0.96 18.30 -32.58
N ARG A 364 0.97 18.66 -33.87
CA ARG A 364 2.04 19.51 -34.45
C ARG A 364 2.06 20.91 -33.85
N GLN A 365 0.89 21.53 -33.70
CA GLN A 365 0.76 22.85 -33.09
C GLN A 365 1.26 22.83 -31.65
N CYS A 366 0.79 21.89 -30.83
CA CYS A 366 1.23 21.76 -29.44
C CYS A 366 2.73 21.48 -29.36
N SER A 367 3.26 20.61 -30.23
CA SER A 367 4.69 20.31 -30.31
C SER A 367 5.51 21.55 -30.66
N ALA A 368 5.01 22.43 -31.55
CA ALA A 368 5.68 23.69 -31.88
C ALA A 368 5.70 24.66 -30.70
N THR A 369 4.58 24.79 -29.97
CA THR A 369 4.50 25.61 -28.75
C THR A 369 5.46 25.12 -27.68
N VAL A 370 5.52 23.81 -27.42
CA VAL A 370 6.46 23.21 -26.45
C VAL A 370 7.91 23.43 -26.88
N ARG A 371 8.25 23.23 -28.16
CA ARG A 371 9.60 23.54 -28.67
C ARG A 371 9.98 25.01 -28.50
N LYS A 372 9.04 25.93 -28.70
CA LYS A 372 9.28 27.36 -28.50
C LYS A 372 9.62 27.65 -27.03
N ALA A 373 8.92 27.05 -26.07
CA ALA A 373 9.24 27.22 -24.66
C ALA A 373 10.57 26.57 -24.27
N MET A 374 10.91 25.41 -24.83
CA MET A 374 12.24 24.81 -24.64
C MET A 374 13.39 25.70 -25.14
N ALA A 375 13.09 26.67 -26.01
CA ALA A 375 14.04 27.67 -26.50
C ALA A 375 14.05 28.98 -25.69
N CYS A 376 13.28 29.08 -24.61
CA CYS A 376 13.27 30.26 -23.74
C CYS A 376 14.55 30.37 -22.90
N ASP A 377 14.97 31.60 -22.63
CA ASP A 377 16.19 31.91 -21.87
C ASP A 377 16.15 31.33 -20.46
N THR A 378 14.97 31.28 -19.83
CA THR A 378 14.80 30.67 -18.51
C THR A 378 15.25 29.20 -18.51
N LEU A 379 14.87 28.41 -19.52
CA LEU A 379 15.18 26.98 -19.56
C LEU A 379 16.62 26.72 -20.02
N ILE A 380 17.09 27.45 -21.03
CA ILE A 380 18.43 27.26 -21.61
C ILE A 380 19.51 27.88 -20.72
N ASN A 381 19.44 29.19 -20.47
CA ASN A 381 20.57 29.94 -19.89
C ASN A 381 20.56 29.90 -18.36
N VAL A 382 19.38 29.95 -17.74
CA VAL A 382 19.27 29.94 -16.28
C VAL A 382 19.33 28.52 -15.76
N LEU A 383 18.39 27.66 -16.16
CA LEU A 383 18.26 26.32 -15.59
C LEU A 383 19.16 25.26 -16.22
N ASP A 384 19.63 25.45 -17.45
CA ASP A 384 20.53 24.50 -18.13
C ASP A 384 19.95 23.06 -18.08
N LEU A 385 18.68 22.92 -18.48
CA LEU A 385 17.92 21.67 -18.40
C LEU A 385 17.69 21.06 -19.78
N ASP A 386 18.62 20.19 -20.19
CA ASP A 386 18.47 19.41 -21.41
C ASP A 386 17.41 18.29 -21.26
N ASP A 387 17.24 17.78 -20.03
CA ASP A 387 16.40 16.62 -19.72
C ASP A 387 15.14 16.97 -18.91
N LEU A 388 14.53 18.13 -19.16
CA LEU A 388 13.28 18.51 -18.49
C LEU A 388 12.16 17.51 -18.83
N SER A 389 11.50 16.96 -17.82
CA SER A 389 10.34 16.08 -18.03
C SER A 389 9.06 16.86 -18.32
N ALA A 390 8.09 16.19 -18.95
CA ALA A 390 6.77 16.79 -19.22
C ALA A 390 6.06 17.24 -17.94
N ARG A 391 6.19 16.47 -16.85
CA ARG A 391 5.64 16.82 -15.53
C ARG A 391 6.26 18.10 -14.98
N GLU A 392 7.59 18.20 -15.03
CA GLU A 392 8.32 19.33 -14.49
C GLU A 392 8.00 20.60 -15.28
N LEU A 393 7.91 20.55 -16.61
CA LEU A 393 7.48 21.69 -17.43
C LEU A 393 6.08 22.20 -17.03
N ILE A 394 5.13 21.28 -16.83
CA ILE A 394 3.76 21.63 -16.41
C ILE A 394 3.75 22.26 -15.01
N LYS A 395 4.58 21.77 -14.10
CA LYS A 395 4.64 22.31 -12.73
C LYS A 395 5.38 23.65 -12.68
N LEU A 396 6.43 23.81 -13.49
CA LEU A 396 7.23 25.03 -13.58
C LEU A 396 6.39 26.23 -14.02
N SER A 397 5.38 26.06 -14.86
CA SER A 397 4.47 27.18 -15.23
C SER A 397 3.55 27.63 -14.09
N GLY A 398 3.41 26.81 -13.03
CA GLY A 398 2.50 27.04 -11.91
C GLY A 398 3.16 27.61 -10.65
N ILE A 399 4.47 27.88 -10.65
CA ILE A 399 5.18 28.32 -9.43
C ILE A 399 5.16 29.84 -9.19
N ILE A 400 4.37 30.60 -9.95
CA ILE A 400 4.33 32.07 -9.82
C ILE A 400 4.01 32.54 -8.40
N GLU A 401 3.07 31.89 -7.73
CA GLU A 401 2.72 32.21 -6.34
C GLU A 401 3.88 31.96 -5.38
N LEU A 402 4.70 30.94 -5.63
CA LEU A 402 5.89 30.68 -4.83
C LEU A 402 6.95 31.76 -5.07
N ILE A 403 7.13 32.19 -6.31
CA ILE A 403 8.07 33.27 -6.64
C ILE A 403 7.68 34.57 -5.92
N ASP A 404 6.39 34.87 -5.83
CA ASP A 404 5.90 36.04 -5.10
C ASP A 404 6.03 35.91 -3.58
N LYS A 405 5.96 34.68 -3.05
CA LYS A 405 6.17 34.35 -1.62
C LYS A 405 7.64 34.26 -1.21
N ALA A 406 8.58 34.36 -2.15
CA ALA A 406 9.99 34.14 -1.88
C ALA A 406 10.53 35.11 -0.80
N PRO A 407 11.18 34.61 0.26
CA PRO A 407 11.74 35.47 1.28
C PRO A 407 12.88 36.33 0.71
N ALA A 408 12.94 37.61 1.08
CA ALA A 408 13.97 38.54 0.59
C ALA A 408 15.41 38.09 0.88
N THR A 409 15.60 37.30 1.94
CA THR A 409 16.90 36.72 2.32
C THR A 409 17.40 35.66 1.33
N LEU A 410 16.54 35.12 0.45
CA LEU A 410 16.90 34.10 -0.53
C LEU A 410 17.92 34.62 -1.56
N GLU A 411 17.85 35.90 -1.89
CA GLU A 411 18.79 36.54 -2.83
C GLU A 411 20.23 36.58 -2.29
N ILE A 412 20.39 36.67 -0.97
CA ILE A 412 21.69 36.83 -0.31
C ILE A 412 22.21 35.48 0.23
N LEU A 413 21.32 34.67 0.81
CA LEU A 413 21.65 33.47 1.55
C LEU A 413 21.21 32.18 0.86
N GLY A 414 20.59 32.26 -0.33
CA GLY A 414 20.12 31.11 -1.09
C GLY A 414 21.26 30.12 -1.37
N HIS A 415 21.06 28.87 -0.98
CA HIS A 415 22.00 27.79 -1.25
C HIS A 415 21.27 26.61 -1.89
N PRO A 416 21.77 26.02 -2.99
CA PRO A 416 21.10 24.93 -3.70
C PRO A 416 20.77 23.75 -2.79
N ASP A 417 21.66 23.42 -1.85
CA ASP A 417 21.50 22.22 -1.04
C ASP A 417 20.33 22.29 -0.06
N LEU A 418 19.77 23.48 0.20
CA LEU A 418 18.58 23.65 1.05
C LEU A 418 17.33 22.96 0.46
N CYS A 419 17.33 22.65 -0.84
CA CYS A 419 16.21 21.97 -1.50
C CYS A 419 16.14 20.47 -1.16
N TYR A 420 17.26 19.84 -0.79
CA TYR A 420 17.30 18.41 -0.53
C TYR A 420 16.76 18.06 0.85
N ASN A 421 16.01 16.97 0.95
CA ASN A 421 15.42 16.54 2.23
C ASN A 421 16.49 16.25 3.30
N LYS A 422 17.67 15.77 2.89
CA LYS A 422 18.77 15.49 3.84
C LYS A 422 19.24 16.74 4.58
N THR A 423 19.14 17.91 3.95
CA THR A 423 19.63 19.17 4.52
C THR A 423 18.73 19.69 5.65
N SER A 424 17.42 19.39 5.63
CA SER A 424 16.51 19.77 6.71
C SER A 424 16.85 19.06 8.03
N ILE A 425 17.25 17.78 7.93
CA ILE A 425 17.73 16.97 9.06
C ILE A 425 19.03 17.54 9.60
N LEU A 426 19.98 17.86 8.72
CA LEU A 426 21.26 18.49 9.10
C LEU A 426 21.06 19.85 9.75
N LEU A 427 20.13 20.67 9.25
CA LEU A 427 19.78 21.97 9.82
C LEU A 427 19.26 21.82 11.26
N THR A 428 18.31 20.91 11.47
CA THR A 428 17.72 20.64 12.80
C THR A 428 18.79 20.14 13.78
N ARG A 429 19.67 19.25 13.32
CA ARG A 429 20.81 18.76 14.10
C ARG A 429 21.78 19.88 14.46
N ALA A 430 22.14 20.74 13.50
CA ALA A 430 23.04 21.86 13.72
C ALA A 430 22.44 22.87 14.71
N GLN A 431 21.15 23.18 14.59
CA GLN A 431 20.44 24.05 15.53
C GLN A 431 20.43 23.47 16.94
N HIS A 432 20.14 22.18 17.09
CA HIS A 432 20.16 21.51 18.39
C HIS A 432 21.57 21.52 19.02
N GLN A 433 22.61 21.23 18.22
CA GLN A 433 23.99 21.30 18.69
C GLN A 433 24.41 22.71 19.10
N ALA A 434 24.00 23.74 18.36
CA ALA A 434 24.25 25.13 18.74
C ALA A 434 23.59 25.46 20.08
N LYS A 435 22.32 25.08 20.25
CA LYS A 435 21.58 25.29 21.50
C LYS A 435 22.25 24.60 22.69
N LEU A 436 22.67 23.34 22.54
CA LEU A 436 23.41 22.63 23.59
C LEU A 436 24.73 23.33 23.96
N ILE A 437 25.44 23.88 22.97
CA ILE A 437 26.68 24.62 23.23
C ILE A 437 26.38 25.92 23.97
N ASP A 438 25.32 26.65 23.58
CA ASP A 438 24.92 27.90 24.22
C ASP A 438 24.42 27.65 25.67
N ASP A 439 23.57 26.64 25.89
CA ASP A 439 23.09 26.24 27.23
C ASP A 439 24.27 25.91 28.17
N GLU A 440 25.30 25.22 27.66
CA GLU A 440 26.52 24.91 28.41
C GLU A 440 27.40 26.15 28.66
N PHE A 441 27.45 27.09 27.71
CA PHE A 441 28.14 28.37 27.90
C PHE A 441 27.46 29.24 28.96
N ASP A 442 26.13 29.29 28.95
CA ASP A 442 25.33 30.03 29.93
C ASP A 442 25.53 29.46 31.34
N ALA A 443 25.53 28.13 31.49
CA ALA A 443 25.86 27.49 32.75
C ALA A 443 27.28 27.81 33.24
N LEU A 444 28.27 27.80 32.33
CA LEU A 444 29.66 28.15 32.66
C LEU A 444 29.84 29.65 32.93
N GLN A 445 28.97 30.50 32.40
CA GLN A 445 28.99 31.94 32.67
C GLN A 445 28.76 32.25 34.15
N GLU A 446 28.08 31.38 34.92
CA GLU A 446 27.94 31.54 36.37
C GLU A 446 29.28 31.47 37.10
N HIS A 447 30.23 30.68 36.58
CA HIS A 447 31.54 30.45 37.19
C HIS A 447 32.65 31.32 36.59
N PHE A 448 32.55 31.70 35.31
CA PHE A 448 33.64 32.36 34.58
C PHE A 448 33.23 33.70 33.95
N LEU A 449 34.20 34.62 33.86
CA LEU A 449 34.13 35.85 33.08
C LEU A 449 34.56 35.53 31.64
N LEU A 450 33.59 35.25 30.77
CA LEU A 450 33.85 34.74 29.41
C LEU A 450 34.76 35.66 28.57
N ASP A 451 34.72 36.97 28.80
CA ASP A 451 35.55 37.96 28.09
C ASP A 451 37.05 37.89 28.42
N LYS A 452 37.40 37.25 29.54
CA LYS A 452 38.78 37.13 30.04
C LYS A 452 39.36 35.73 29.88
N ILE A 453 38.65 34.83 29.20
CA ILE A 453 39.12 33.46 29.03
C ILE A 453 40.40 33.46 28.19
N PRO A 454 41.48 32.82 28.65
CA PRO A 454 42.71 32.73 27.89
C PRO A 454 42.56 31.82 26.65
N PRO A 455 43.44 31.93 25.66
CA PRO A 455 43.46 31.03 24.51
C PRO A 455 43.48 29.55 24.90
N LYS A 456 42.86 28.70 24.09
CA LYS A 456 42.70 27.26 24.33
C LYS A 456 43.98 26.53 24.76
N GLN A 457 45.12 26.86 24.15
CA GLN A 457 46.41 26.24 24.49
C GLN A 457 46.83 26.55 25.93
N GLN A 458 46.64 27.80 26.37
CA GLN A 458 46.93 28.22 27.75
C GLN A 458 45.95 27.61 28.73
N LEU A 459 44.67 27.46 28.34
CA LEU A 459 43.68 26.83 29.21
C LEU A 459 43.97 25.34 29.44
N LEU A 460 44.49 24.64 28.42
CA LEU A 460 44.95 23.25 28.57
C LEU A 460 46.21 23.13 29.43
N SER A 461 47.17 24.05 29.31
CA SER A 461 48.34 24.06 30.20
C SER A 461 47.91 24.33 31.65
N LEU A 462 46.97 25.26 31.86
CA LEU A 462 46.39 25.52 33.19
C LEU A 462 45.74 24.28 33.79
N ILE A 463 45.05 23.47 33.00
CA ILE A 463 44.45 22.22 33.49
C ILE A 463 45.52 21.20 33.88
N SER A 464 46.62 21.08 33.13
CA SER A 464 47.74 20.20 33.48
C SER A 464 48.40 20.66 34.79
N ASP A 465 48.77 21.94 34.85
CA ASP A 465 49.47 22.54 35.99
C ASP A 465 48.63 22.49 37.29
N LEU A 466 47.29 22.62 37.18
CA LEU A 466 46.37 22.50 38.33
C LEU A 466 46.01 21.04 38.64
N GLY A 467 46.15 20.13 37.68
CA GLY A 467 45.81 18.71 37.78
C GLY A 467 46.91 17.86 38.40
N GLU A 468 48.19 18.19 38.16
CA GLU A 468 49.35 17.41 38.62
C GLU A 468 49.59 17.49 40.14
N SER A 469 48.99 18.47 40.83
CA SER A 469 48.98 18.57 42.31
C SER A 469 47.98 17.58 42.93
N ASN A 470 48.37 16.32 43.02
CA ASN A 470 47.59 15.26 43.67
C ASN A 470 47.65 15.35 45.21
N ASP A 471 46.55 14.93 45.86
CA ASP A 471 46.21 15.08 47.29
C ASP A 471 47.23 14.56 48.33
N ASN A 472 48.34 13.93 47.93
CA ASN A 472 49.26 13.25 48.84
C ASN A 472 50.55 14.03 49.18
N ASP A 473 50.93 15.05 48.42
CA ASP A 473 52.17 15.81 48.67
C ASP A 473 51.84 17.23 49.15
N GLN A 474 51.42 17.35 50.42
CA GLN A 474 51.10 18.65 51.04
C GLN A 474 52.33 19.55 51.27
N GLU A 475 53.56 19.06 51.05
CA GLU A 475 54.77 19.77 51.52
C GLU A 475 55.55 20.55 50.45
N LEU A 476 55.28 20.42 49.15
CA LEU A 476 55.88 21.27 48.11
C LEU A 476 54.88 21.71 47.04
N VAL A 477 54.26 22.86 47.26
CA VAL A 477 53.48 23.54 46.21
C VAL A 477 54.45 24.28 45.29
N ASP A 478 54.65 23.76 44.08
CA ASP A 478 55.54 24.37 43.09
C ASP A 478 55.10 25.77 42.66
N SER A 479 56.06 26.61 42.27
CA SER A 479 55.79 27.98 41.78
C SER A 479 54.87 28.01 40.55
N THR A 480 54.87 26.93 39.76
CA THR A 480 54.00 26.73 38.59
C THR A 480 52.53 26.69 39.00
N TYR A 481 52.19 25.96 40.07
CA TYR A 481 50.84 25.89 40.61
C TYR A 481 50.33 27.26 41.05
N PHE A 482 51.14 28.05 41.78
CA PHE A 482 50.74 29.39 42.20
C PHE A 482 50.47 30.33 41.01
N ASN A 483 51.29 30.23 39.95
CA ASN A 483 51.08 31.00 38.72
C ASN A 483 49.81 30.56 37.98
N ALA A 484 49.60 29.25 37.82
CA ALA A 484 48.40 28.69 37.18
C ALA A 484 47.12 29.07 37.95
N ARG A 485 47.17 28.98 39.28
CA ARG A 485 46.09 29.43 40.16
C ARG A 485 45.83 30.92 40.03
N ARG A 486 46.87 31.76 39.98
CA ARG A 486 46.72 33.21 39.80
C ARG A 486 46.02 33.54 38.48
N GLN A 487 46.40 32.86 37.39
CA GLN A 487 45.74 33.00 36.09
C GLN A 487 44.29 32.54 36.14
N TYR A 488 43.98 31.40 36.78
CA TYR A 488 42.61 30.95 37.02
C TYR A 488 41.75 32.01 37.73
N MET A 489 42.29 32.67 38.76
CA MET A 489 41.59 33.73 39.52
C MET A 489 41.31 35.00 38.70
N GLU A 490 41.97 35.18 37.57
CA GLU A 490 41.79 36.36 36.72
C GLU A 490 40.47 36.32 35.94
N PHE A 491 40.07 35.12 35.50
CA PHE A 491 38.85 34.90 34.72
C PHE A 491 37.77 34.13 35.48
N SER A 492 38.03 33.61 36.68
CA SER A 492 36.97 33.05 37.53
C SER A 492 36.19 34.15 38.27
N LYS A 493 34.86 34.00 38.36
CA LYS A 493 33.98 34.88 39.14
C LYS A 493 34.14 34.62 40.64
N HIS A 494 34.27 33.35 41.01
CA HIS A 494 34.56 32.94 42.38
C HIS A 494 36.07 32.91 42.58
N LYS A 495 36.54 33.52 43.67
CA LYS A 495 37.98 33.61 43.98
C LYS A 495 38.35 32.73 45.17
N PRO A 496 38.30 31.39 45.05
CA PRO A 496 38.47 30.52 46.20
C PRO A 496 39.90 30.55 46.76
N LYS A 497 40.01 30.46 48.08
CA LYS A 497 41.32 30.38 48.77
C LYS A 497 42.04 29.04 48.54
N VAL A 498 41.30 27.99 48.20
CA VAL A 498 41.79 26.66 47.81
C VAL A 498 40.90 26.20 46.66
N LEU A 499 41.47 25.78 45.53
CA LEU A 499 40.65 25.28 44.41
C LEU A 499 39.99 23.96 44.82
N ALA A 500 38.66 23.92 44.79
CA ALA A 500 37.92 22.69 44.97
C ALA A 500 38.04 21.79 43.73
N THR A 501 37.71 20.51 43.89
CA THR A 501 37.59 19.57 42.76
C THR A 501 36.52 20.02 41.75
N GLU A 502 35.49 20.71 42.22
CA GLU A 502 34.44 21.32 41.40
C GLU A 502 35.00 22.43 40.49
N ASP A 503 35.88 23.30 40.99
CA ASP A 503 36.52 24.36 40.20
C ASP A 503 37.36 23.77 39.05
N LYS A 504 38.12 22.70 39.37
CA LYS A 504 38.92 21.95 38.37
C LYS A 504 38.01 21.28 37.33
N ARG A 505 36.87 20.72 37.76
CA ARG A 505 35.88 20.10 36.87
C ARG A 505 35.23 21.13 35.94
N SER A 506 34.83 22.29 36.46
CA SER A 506 34.27 23.39 35.67
C SER A 506 35.27 23.96 34.67
N LEU A 507 36.56 24.04 35.04
CA LEU A 507 37.63 24.43 34.11
C LEU A 507 37.82 23.42 32.98
N ALA A 508 37.81 22.11 33.30
CA ALA A 508 37.88 21.05 32.30
C ALA A 508 36.64 21.05 31.37
N GLN A 509 35.45 21.30 31.92
CA GLN A 509 34.22 21.46 31.16
C GLN A 509 34.32 22.67 30.22
N LEU A 510 34.85 23.81 30.69
CA LEU A 510 35.08 24.99 29.86
C LEU A 510 36.01 24.69 28.67
N ALA A 511 37.11 23.97 28.89
CA ALA A 511 38.01 23.55 27.81
C ALA A 511 37.29 22.69 26.75
N LYS A 512 36.46 21.75 27.23
CA LYS A 512 35.68 20.84 26.39
C LYS A 512 34.66 21.60 25.54
N VAL A 513 33.91 22.52 26.14
CA VAL A 513 32.90 23.35 25.47
C VAL A 513 33.56 24.27 24.43
N LEU A 514 34.69 24.91 24.76
CA LEU A 514 35.45 25.72 23.79
C LEU A 514 35.93 24.89 22.58
N ARG A 515 36.39 23.65 22.82
CA ARG A 515 36.75 22.72 21.75
C ARG A 515 35.54 22.35 20.88
N PHE A 516 34.40 22.05 21.48
CA PHE A 516 33.18 21.74 20.72
C PHE A 516 32.70 22.93 19.90
N ARG A 517 32.72 24.14 20.47
CA ARG A 517 32.44 25.38 19.75
C ARG A 517 33.32 25.55 18.52
N GLU A 518 34.62 25.35 18.66
CA GLU A 518 35.58 25.45 17.54
C GLU A 518 35.28 24.40 16.45
N LEU A 519 35.03 23.15 16.84
CA LEU A 519 34.68 22.07 15.91
C LEU A 519 33.35 22.35 15.20
N PHE A 520 32.36 22.89 15.92
CA PHE A 520 31.06 23.24 15.38
C PHE A 520 31.20 24.38 14.36
N VAL A 521 31.82 25.51 14.74
CA VAL A 521 32.03 26.67 13.86
C VAL A 521 32.80 26.28 12.59
N ASN A 522 33.75 25.35 12.71
CA ASN A 522 34.57 24.87 11.60
C ASN A 522 34.02 23.62 10.90
N ASN A 523 32.79 23.19 11.20
CA ASN A 523 32.20 22.01 10.57
C ASN A 523 32.00 22.25 9.07
N ALA A 524 32.79 21.56 8.25
CA ALA A 524 32.75 21.66 6.80
C ALA A 524 31.45 21.10 6.21
N GLU A 525 30.84 20.09 6.84
CA GLU A 525 29.58 19.49 6.39
C GLU A 525 28.43 20.50 6.49
N TYR A 526 28.31 21.19 7.63
CA TYR A 526 27.29 22.23 7.81
C TYR A 526 27.52 23.41 6.87
N ARG A 527 28.77 23.83 6.69
CA ARG A 527 29.09 24.91 5.75
C ARG A 527 28.77 24.54 4.29
N ALA A 528 29.01 23.29 3.90
CA ALA A 528 28.68 22.80 2.57
C ALA A 528 27.15 22.75 2.38
N ALA A 529 26.40 22.15 3.30
CA ALA A 529 24.96 21.94 3.12
C ALA A 529 24.13 23.23 3.31
N LEU A 530 24.48 24.07 4.28
CA LEU A 530 23.71 25.28 4.64
C LEU A 530 24.23 26.54 3.95
N GLY A 531 25.39 26.46 3.30
CA GLY A 531 25.97 27.54 2.51
C GLY A 531 26.30 28.80 3.32
N PRO A 532 26.15 30.00 2.73
CA PRO A 532 26.54 31.28 3.36
C PRO A 532 25.66 31.67 4.56
N GLY A 533 24.50 31.03 4.73
CA GLY A 533 23.65 31.20 5.91
C GLY A 533 24.30 30.69 7.20
N TYR A 534 25.20 29.71 7.11
CA TYR A 534 25.86 29.13 8.28
C TYR A 534 27.05 29.97 8.76
N LYS A 535 26.92 30.53 9.96
CA LYS A 535 27.93 31.37 10.62
C LYS A 535 28.35 30.79 11.98
N GLY A 536 28.25 29.48 12.15
CA GLY A 536 28.51 28.80 13.42
C GLY A 536 27.47 29.15 14.49
N LEU A 537 27.90 29.49 15.70
CA LEU A 537 26.98 29.92 16.78
C LEU A 537 26.26 31.25 16.49
N ARG A 538 26.79 32.07 15.56
CA ARG A 538 26.15 33.34 15.14
C ARG A 538 25.15 33.15 14.00
N THR A 539 24.77 31.92 13.69
CA THR A 539 23.78 31.62 12.65
C THR A 539 22.42 32.11 13.11
N ASP A 540 21.73 32.86 12.24
CA ASP A 540 20.31 33.15 12.43
C ASP A 540 19.49 31.94 12.00
N TRP A 541 19.25 31.05 12.97
CA TRP A 541 18.56 29.77 12.75
C TRP A 541 17.14 29.95 12.23
N ASN A 542 16.44 31.01 12.63
CA ASN A 542 15.07 31.27 12.19
C ASN A 542 15.03 31.65 10.71
N THR A 543 15.91 32.56 10.29
CA THR A 543 16.05 32.93 8.88
C THR A 543 16.43 31.72 8.02
N LEU A 544 17.38 30.90 8.48
CA LEU A 544 17.82 29.71 7.74
C LEU A 544 16.73 28.63 7.66
N LEU A 545 15.93 28.48 8.72
CA LEU A 545 14.77 27.58 8.74
C LEU A 545 13.69 28.00 7.74
N VAL A 546 13.33 29.29 7.72
CA VAL A 546 12.36 29.83 6.75
C VAL A 546 12.87 29.63 5.31
N LEU A 547 14.15 29.87 5.06
CA LEU A 547 14.76 29.63 3.76
C LEU A 547 14.73 28.15 3.36
N SER A 548 15.07 27.26 4.29
CA SER A 548 15.03 25.81 4.05
C SER A 548 13.60 25.33 3.78
N GLN A 549 12.61 25.81 4.54
CA GLN A 549 11.21 25.47 4.33
C GLN A 549 10.70 25.94 2.96
N TYR A 550 11.02 27.18 2.57
CA TYR A 550 10.68 27.69 1.24
C TYR A 550 11.34 26.88 0.12
N ALA A 551 12.64 26.57 0.24
CA ALA A 551 13.37 25.76 -0.74
C ALA A 551 12.79 24.34 -0.86
N ARG A 552 12.33 23.76 0.26
CA ARG A 552 11.64 22.47 0.31
C ARG A 552 10.27 22.53 -0.37
N GLU A 553 9.45 23.53 -0.06
CA GLU A 553 8.16 23.75 -0.71
C GLU A 553 8.33 23.90 -2.23
N LEU A 554 9.31 24.68 -2.67
CA LEU A 554 9.66 24.82 -4.08
C LEU A 554 10.01 23.47 -4.73
N SER A 555 10.83 22.65 -4.05
CA SER A 555 11.21 21.32 -4.53
C SER A 555 10.01 20.36 -4.65
N GLU A 556 9.07 20.43 -3.72
CA GLU A 556 7.88 19.57 -3.67
C GLU A 556 6.86 19.96 -4.74
N VAL A 557 6.62 21.27 -4.90
CA VAL A 557 5.73 21.80 -5.93
C VAL A 557 6.25 21.47 -7.32
N ILE A 558 7.55 21.67 -7.59
CA ILE A 558 8.19 21.27 -8.87
C ILE A 558 8.28 19.75 -9.00
N GLY A 559 8.37 19.02 -7.88
CA GLY A 559 8.57 17.57 -7.87
C GLY A 559 9.98 17.14 -8.28
N SER A 560 10.97 18.03 -8.16
CA SER A 560 12.35 17.79 -8.55
C SER A 560 13.31 18.65 -7.72
N GLU A 561 14.04 18.02 -6.80
CA GLU A 561 15.01 18.71 -5.93
C GLU A 561 16.15 19.33 -6.74
N ALA A 562 16.57 18.70 -7.84
CA ALA A 562 17.64 19.19 -8.70
C ALA A 562 17.26 20.50 -9.42
N ILE A 563 16.03 20.59 -9.95
CA ILE A 563 15.55 21.82 -10.61
C ILE A 563 15.40 22.94 -9.59
N ALA A 564 14.80 22.66 -8.43
CA ALA A 564 14.68 23.64 -7.35
C ALA A 564 16.06 24.14 -6.88
N ALA A 565 17.05 23.25 -6.75
CA ALA A 565 18.42 23.63 -6.41
C ALA A 565 19.04 24.58 -7.44
N LYS A 566 18.84 24.31 -8.74
CA LYS A 566 19.31 25.21 -9.81
C LYS A 566 18.61 26.58 -9.77
N ILE A 567 17.30 26.60 -9.50
CA ILE A 567 16.52 27.83 -9.31
C ILE A 567 17.09 28.64 -8.14
N VAL A 568 17.25 28.04 -6.97
CA VAL A 568 17.77 28.73 -5.76
C VAL A 568 19.19 29.25 -5.99
N ARG A 569 20.04 28.49 -6.69
CA ARG A 569 21.42 28.91 -6.99
C ARG A 569 21.49 30.18 -7.85
N LYS A 570 20.57 30.35 -8.81
CA LYS A 570 20.51 31.49 -9.73
C LYS A 570 19.25 32.32 -9.51
N TRP A 571 18.84 32.50 -8.26
CA TRP A 571 17.53 33.09 -7.94
C TRP A 571 17.24 34.44 -8.62
N PRO A 572 18.15 35.43 -8.63
CA PRO A 572 17.88 36.74 -9.24
C PRO A 572 17.67 36.65 -10.76
N GLU A 573 18.56 35.92 -11.45
CA GLU A 573 18.46 35.67 -12.89
C GLU A 573 17.19 34.90 -13.22
N PHE A 574 16.88 33.86 -12.44
CA PHE A 574 15.66 33.07 -12.60
C PHE A 574 14.41 33.92 -12.49
N ARG A 575 14.29 34.74 -11.43
CA ARG A 575 13.11 35.58 -11.22
C ARG A 575 12.89 36.57 -12.38
N GLN A 576 13.97 37.19 -12.86
CA GLN A 576 13.91 38.14 -13.96
C GLN A 576 13.47 37.48 -15.28
N HIS A 577 14.13 36.38 -15.66
CA HIS A 577 13.83 35.68 -16.91
C HIS A 577 12.47 34.98 -16.87
N TYR A 578 12.11 34.37 -15.74
CA TYR A 578 10.82 33.70 -15.57
C TYR A 578 9.65 34.67 -15.75
N ALA A 579 9.74 35.89 -15.22
CA ALA A 579 8.71 36.91 -15.42
C ALA A 579 8.52 37.28 -16.91
N MET A 580 9.61 37.30 -17.68
CA MET A 580 9.56 37.56 -19.13
C MET A 580 8.99 36.35 -19.91
N ASP A 581 9.33 35.13 -19.50
CA ASP A 581 8.96 33.89 -20.19
C ASP A 581 7.63 33.28 -19.71
N LEU A 582 7.01 33.83 -18.65
CA LEU A 582 5.83 33.26 -17.99
C LEU A 582 4.70 32.89 -18.96
N ALA A 583 4.32 33.81 -19.85
CA ALA A 583 3.24 33.57 -20.81
C ALA A 583 3.58 32.42 -21.77
N CYS A 584 4.85 32.30 -22.18
CA CYS A 584 5.33 31.21 -23.03
C CYS A 584 5.28 29.87 -22.28
N LEU A 585 5.74 29.85 -21.03
CA LEU A 585 5.72 28.65 -20.17
C LEU A 585 4.28 28.18 -19.87
N GLN A 586 3.35 29.11 -19.61
CA GLN A 586 1.93 28.78 -19.42
C GLN A 586 1.32 28.16 -20.68
N GLN A 587 1.54 28.77 -21.86
CA GLN A 587 1.09 28.20 -23.15
C GLN A 587 1.69 26.82 -23.41
N ALA A 588 2.97 26.63 -23.10
CA ALA A 588 3.64 25.35 -23.26
C ALA A 588 3.14 24.30 -22.27
N SER A 589 2.79 24.68 -21.05
CA SER A 589 2.20 23.77 -20.07
C SER A 589 0.85 23.23 -20.53
N GLU A 590 0.00 24.10 -21.09
CA GLU A 590 -1.29 23.71 -21.66
C GLU A 590 -1.10 22.83 -22.90
N ALA A 591 -0.20 23.21 -23.81
CA ALA A 591 0.17 22.40 -24.97
C ALA A 591 0.73 21.03 -24.56
N THR A 592 1.47 20.94 -23.45
CA THR A 592 2.01 19.68 -22.94
C THR A 592 0.89 18.82 -22.33
N ARG A 593 -0.07 19.41 -21.60
CA ARG A 593 -1.26 18.68 -21.13
C ARG A 593 -2.07 18.12 -22.30
N GLN A 594 -2.26 18.91 -23.35
CA GLN A 594 -2.93 18.47 -24.58
C GLN A 594 -2.16 17.35 -25.29
N LEU A 595 -0.83 17.46 -25.40
CA LEU A 595 0.00 16.37 -25.93
C LEU A 595 -0.10 15.10 -25.09
N LEU A 596 -0.01 15.18 -23.76
CA LEU A 596 -0.16 14.02 -22.88
C LEU A 596 -1.56 13.41 -22.97
N SER A 597 -2.59 14.23 -23.21
CA SER A 597 -3.94 13.72 -23.47
C SER A 597 -4.05 12.98 -24.81
N ALA A 598 -3.25 13.34 -25.81
CA ALA A 598 -3.24 12.68 -27.12
C ALA A 598 -2.28 11.48 -27.16
N VAL A 599 -1.19 11.50 -26.40
CA VAL A 599 -0.10 10.50 -26.48
C VAL A 599 -0.12 9.50 -25.31
N GLY A 600 -0.87 9.81 -24.25
CA GLY A 600 -1.03 9.01 -23.05
C GLY A 600 -0.23 9.52 -21.85
N SER A 601 -0.81 9.38 -20.66
CA SER A 601 -0.26 9.88 -19.38
C SER A 601 1.07 9.23 -18.97
N ARG A 602 1.38 8.03 -19.48
CA ARG A 602 2.66 7.32 -19.25
C ARG A 602 3.89 8.14 -19.65
N TRP A 603 3.73 9.11 -20.53
CA TRP A 603 4.81 10.00 -20.99
C TRP A 603 5.06 11.19 -20.07
N GLN A 604 4.30 11.33 -18.97
CA GLN A 604 4.45 12.44 -18.04
C GLN A 604 5.84 12.49 -17.38
N THR A 605 6.48 11.32 -17.14
CA THR A 605 7.82 11.23 -16.54
C THR A 605 8.95 11.23 -17.57
N GLN A 606 8.63 11.21 -18.86
CA GLN A 606 9.63 11.21 -19.93
C GLN A 606 10.11 12.63 -20.22
N THR A 607 11.32 12.74 -20.77
CA THR A 607 11.89 14.02 -21.18
C THR A 607 11.08 14.65 -22.31
N ILE A 608 11.01 15.98 -22.37
CA ILE A 608 10.30 16.72 -23.42
C ILE A 608 10.79 16.32 -24.83
N PRO A 609 12.11 16.17 -25.12
CA PRO A 609 12.56 15.70 -26.42
C PRO A 609 12.01 14.31 -26.80
N ALA A 610 11.94 13.38 -25.85
CA ALA A 610 11.38 12.05 -26.07
C ALA A 610 9.87 12.11 -26.35
N LEU A 611 9.12 12.90 -25.56
CA LEU A 611 7.70 13.14 -25.78
C LEU A 611 7.44 13.75 -27.17
N LEU A 612 8.21 14.76 -27.59
CA LEU A 612 8.06 15.41 -28.90
C LEU A 612 8.36 14.46 -30.06
N SER A 613 9.37 13.59 -29.92
CA SER A 613 9.71 12.57 -30.91
C SER A 613 8.57 11.56 -31.08
N HIS A 614 8.03 11.06 -29.96
CA HIS A 614 6.92 10.11 -29.99
C HIS A 614 5.62 10.75 -30.49
N ALA A 615 5.32 11.99 -30.09
CA ALA A 615 4.19 12.75 -30.59
C ALA A 615 4.25 12.91 -32.13
N LYS A 616 5.44 13.19 -32.68
CA LYS A 616 5.65 13.24 -34.14
C LYS A 616 5.36 11.89 -34.81
N MET A 617 5.79 10.78 -34.20
CA MET A 617 5.52 9.43 -34.71
C MET A 617 4.02 9.10 -34.70
N ILE A 618 3.31 9.42 -33.61
CA ILE A 618 1.86 9.21 -33.52
C ILE A 618 1.13 10.05 -34.56
N ALA A 619 1.50 11.33 -34.74
CA ALA A 619 0.89 12.19 -35.75
C ALA A 619 1.04 11.60 -37.17
N GLN A 620 2.22 11.06 -37.50
CA GLN A 620 2.44 10.40 -38.80
C GLN A 620 1.58 9.13 -38.95
N ARG A 621 1.55 8.28 -37.91
CA ARG A 621 0.76 7.04 -37.93
C ARG A 621 -0.74 7.31 -38.10
N LEU A 622 -1.24 8.35 -37.43
CA LEU A 622 -2.64 8.77 -37.56
C LEU A 622 -2.98 9.21 -38.99
N GLU A 623 -2.08 9.92 -39.67
CA GLU A 623 -2.26 10.29 -41.08
C GLU A 623 -2.25 9.07 -42.00
N ASP A 624 -1.29 8.17 -41.81
CA ASP A 624 -1.19 6.94 -42.59
C ASP A 624 -2.46 6.08 -42.43
N TRP A 625 -2.99 5.98 -41.20
CA TRP A 625 -4.24 5.27 -40.95
C TRP A 625 -5.47 5.96 -41.53
N GLN A 626 -5.53 7.28 -41.47
CA GLN A 626 -6.61 8.04 -42.10
C GLN A 626 -6.62 7.83 -43.63
N GLN A 627 -5.45 7.76 -44.26
CA GLN A 627 -5.32 7.44 -45.68
C GLN A 627 -5.74 6.00 -46.00
N GLN A 628 -5.43 5.04 -45.11
CA GLN A 628 -5.75 3.61 -45.30
C GLN A 628 -7.24 3.28 -45.08
N HIS A 629 -7.88 3.89 -44.08
CA HIS A 629 -9.22 3.51 -43.63
C HIS A 629 -10.32 4.50 -44.02
N GLY A 630 -9.98 5.69 -44.51
CA GLY A 630 -10.95 6.73 -44.86
C GLY A 630 -11.62 7.38 -43.63
N THR A 631 -12.70 8.15 -43.87
CA THR A 631 -13.50 8.75 -42.79
C THR A 631 -14.50 7.73 -42.22
N ILE A 632 -14.47 7.55 -40.90
CA ILE A 632 -15.36 6.61 -40.20
C ILE A 632 -16.57 7.40 -39.68
N ASP A 633 -17.51 7.69 -40.57
CA ASP A 633 -18.68 8.53 -40.23
C ASP A 633 -19.73 7.75 -39.41
N SER A 634 -19.87 6.44 -39.64
CA SER A 634 -20.86 5.57 -38.95
C SER A 634 -20.62 5.40 -37.45
N HIS A 635 -19.41 5.68 -36.97
CA HIS A 635 -19.01 5.52 -35.56
C HIS A 635 -18.26 6.74 -35.03
N ALA A 636 -18.48 7.92 -35.60
CA ALA A 636 -17.77 9.15 -35.26
C ALA A 636 -17.77 9.45 -33.75
N ASP A 637 -18.89 9.19 -33.06
CA ASP A 637 -19.04 9.49 -31.64
C ASP A 637 -18.52 8.38 -30.70
N LYS A 638 -18.11 7.22 -31.23
CA LYS A 638 -17.54 6.13 -30.42
C LYS A 638 -16.03 6.36 -30.21
N THR A 639 -15.50 5.85 -29.10
CA THR A 639 -14.05 5.77 -28.86
C THR A 639 -13.53 4.39 -29.23
N ALA A 640 -12.21 4.25 -29.43
CA ALA A 640 -11.63 2.93 -29.67
C ALA A 640 -11.82 1.98 -28.48
N SER A 641 -11.78 2.48 -27.24
CA SER A 641 -12.15 1.72 -26.03
C SER A 641 -13.60 1.28 -26.04
N MET A 642 -14.57 2.09 -26.48
CA MET A 642 -15.97 1.68 -26.57
C MET A 642 -16.18 0.61 -27.64
N ILE A 643 -15.51 0.75 -28.78
CA ILE A 643 -15.53 -0.27 -29.83
C ILE A 643 -14.91 -1.55 -29.28
N LEU A 644 -13.71 -1.48 -28.71
CA LEU A 644 -13.07 -2.64 -28.13
C LEU A 644 -13.89 -3.23 -27.00
N ALA A 645 -14.46 -2.45 -26.08
CA ALA A 645 -15.32 -2.90 -24.99
C ALA A 645 -16.60 -3.57 -25.50
N SER A 646 -17.17 -3.08 -26.61
CA SER A 646 -18.27 -3.76 -27.29
C SER A 646 -17.85 -5.13 -27.86
N PHE A 647 -16.55 -5.40 -27.96
CA PHE A 647 -15.96 -6.67 -28.39
C PHE A 647 -15.18 -7.43 -27.29
N SER A 648 -14.72 -6.79 -26.20
CA SER A 648 -13.57 -7.28 -25.43
C SER A 648 -13.89 -7.93 -24.11
N GLY A 649 -14.94 -7.56 -23.37
CA GLY A 649 -15.38 -8.27 -22.16
C GLY A 649 -14.33 -8.72 -21.13
N GLU A 650 -13.11 -8.19 -21.11
CA GLU A 650 -12.07 -8.29 -20.05
C GLU A 650 -11.51 -9.65 -19.54
N SER A 651 -11.66 -10.80 -20.19
CA SER A 651 -10.94 -12.01 -19.72
C SER A 651 -10.35 -12.90 -20.80
N LEU A 652 -9.37 -13.73 -20.42
CA LEU A 652 -8.80 -14.80 -21.26
C LEU A 652 -9.89 -15.80 -21.71
N ASP A 653 -11.03 -15.83 -20.99
CA ASP A 653 -12.22 -16.53 -21.44
C ASP A 653 -12.82 -15.92 -22.70
N HIS A 654 -12.49 -14.68 -23.10
CA HIS A 654 -13.09 -14.04 -24.28
C HIS A 654 -12.51 -14.47 -25.62
N VAL A 655 -11.25 -14.86 -25.71
CA VAL A 655 -10.74 -15.52 -26.93
C VAL A 655 -11.44 -16.87 -27.10
N LEU A 656 -11.70 -17.57 -25.99
CA LEU A 656 -12.53 -18.77 -25.97
C LEU A 656 -13.99 -18.44 -26.29
N VAL A 657 -14.57 -17.36 -25.77
CA VAL A 657 -15.93 -16.91 -26.09
C VAL A 657 -16.04 -16.56 -27.57
N GLU A 658 -15.07 -15.90 -28.19
CA GLU A 658 -15.08 -15.60 -29.63
C GLU A 658 -15.05 -16.88 -30.47
N SER A 659 -14.11 -17.79 -30.18
CA SER A 659 -14.09 -19.11 -30.82
C SER A 659 -15.41 -19.86 -30.58
N GLN A 660 -16.01 -19.71 -29.41
CA GLN A 660 -17.28 -20.32 -29.06
C GLN A 660 -18.47 -19.62 -29.72
N VAL A 661 -18.44 -18.32 -29.97
CA VAL A 661 -19.48 -17.57 -30.71
C VAL A 661 -19.44 -18.04 -32.16
N ASP A 662 -18.26 -18.09 -32.77
CA ASP A 662 -18.10 -18.59 -34.14
C ASP A 662 -18.54 -20.06 -34.26
N GLU A 663 -18.20 -20.89 -33.28
CA GLU A 663 -18.64 -22.29 -33.21
C GLU A 663 -20.17 -22.40 -33.02
N THR A 664 -20.75 -21.62 -32.11
CA THR A 664 -22.20 -21.62 -31.84
C THR A 664 -22.96 -21.13 -33.06
N HIS A 665 -22.47 -20.06 -33.71
CA HIS A 665 -23.02 -19.55 -34.97
C HIS A 665 -22.94 -20.61 -36.06
N SER A 666 -21.77 -21.23 -36.26
CA SER A 666 -21.60 -22.29 -37.25
C SER A 666 -22.55 -23.46 -37.03
N ARG A 667 -22.77 -23.87 -35.76
CA ARG A 667 -23.73 -24.92 -35.39
C ARG A 667 -25.18 -24.51 -35.68
N ILE A 668 -25.60 -23.31 -35.29
CA ILE A 668 -26.95 -22.79 -35.56
C ILE A 668 -27.21 -22.78 -37.08
N TYR A 669 -26.26 -22.28 -37.87
CA TYR A 669 -26.38 -22.27 -39.33
C TYR A 669 -26.40 -23.67 -39.93
N GLN A 670 -25.60 -24.60 -39.40
CA GLN A 670 -25.60 -25.99 -39.85
C GLN A 670 -26.95 -26.67 -39.61
N GLN A 671 -27.53 -26.50 -38.42
CA GLN A 671 -28.85 -27.07 -38.08
C GLN A 671 -29.99 -26.39 -38.87
N LEU A 672 -29.90 -25.07 -39.07
CA LEU A 672 -30.83 -24.33 -39.92
C LEU A 672 -30.78 -24.81 -41.38
N HIS A 673 -29.58 -25.05 -41.92
CA HIS A 673 -29.41 -25.60 -43.27
C HIS A 673 -29.85 -27.05 -43.40
N ALA A 674 -29.69 -27.85 -42.34
CA ALA A 674 -30.19 -29.22 -42.27
C ALA A 674 -31.73 -29.29 -42.16
N GLY A 675 -32.40 -28.18 -41.85
CA GLY A 675 -33.85 -28.13 -41.63
C GLY A 675 -34.27 -28.73 -40.29
N GLU A 676 -33.33 -28.94 -39.36
CA GLU A 676 -33.58 -29.50 -38.03
C GLU A 676 -34.22 -28.49 -37.08
N VAL A 677 -33.98 -27.20 -37.31
CA VAL A 677 -34.55 -26.08 -36.56
C VAL A 677 -35.05 -25.00 -37.50
N SER A 678 -36.21 -24.43 -37.19
CA SER A 678 -36.74 -23.23 -37.84
C SER A 678 -36.15 -21.96 -37.21
N ARG A 679 -36.26 -20.84 -37.91
CA ARG A 679 -35.80 -19.53 -37.41
C ARG A 679 -36.56 -19.08 -36.17
N GLU A 680 -37.87 -19.32 -36.13
CA GLU A 680 -38.72 -19.02 -34.97
C GLU A 680 -38.25 -19.79 -33.74
N GLN A 681 -37.92 -21.08 -33.90
CA GLN A 681 -37.35 -21.89 -32.81
C GLN A 681 -35.99 -21.37 -32.33
N ILE A 682 -35.13 -20.89 -33.23
CA ILE A 682 -33.83 -20.30 -32.85
C ILE A 682 -34.05 -19.02 -32.04
N SER A 683 -34.94 -18.14 -32.50
CA SER A 683 -35.26 -16.87 -31.83
C SER A 683 -35.81 -17.11 -30.42
N ASP A 684 -36.85 -17.96 -30.30
CA ASP A 684 -37.48 -18.30 -29.02
C ASP A 684 -36.49 -18.98 -28.05
N THR A 685 -35.60 -19.85 -28.56
CA THR A 685 -34.60 -20.55 -27.75
C THR A 685 -33.50 -19.60 -27.24
N LEU A 686 -32.98 -18.70 -28.08
CA LEU A 686 -31.96 -17.73 -27.67
C LEU A 686 -32.52 -16.71 -26.68
N SER A 687 -33.75 -16.25 -26.89
CA SER A 687 -34.46 -15.34 -25.99
C SER A 687 -34.63 -15.97 -24.60
N TRP A 688 -35.16 -17.20 -24.54
CA TRP A 688 -35.32 -17.91 -23.26
C TRP A 688 -33.99 -18.13 -22.54
N LEU A 689 -32.92 -18.54 -23.24
CA LEU A 689 -31.60 -18.72 -22.64
C LEU A 689 -31.02 -17.41 -22.09
N GLN A 690 -31.30 -16.28 -22.73
CA GLN A 690 -30.85 -14.97 -22.27
C GLN A 690 -31.59 -14.53 -21.00
N GLU A 691 -32.89 -14.79 -20.91
CA GLU A 691 -33.69 -14.53 -19.72
C GLU A 691 -33.32 -15.47 -18.56
N ALA A 692 -33.18 -16.77 -18.83
CA ALA A 692 -32.79 -17.78 -17.86
C ALA A 692 -31.39 -17.53 -17.29
N SER A 693 -30.41 -17.20 -18.15
CA SER A 693 -29.06 -16.87 -17.69
C SER A 693 -29.00 -15.56 -16.88
N SER A 694 -29.83 -14.58 -17.21
CA SER A 694 -29.98 -13.34 -16.43
C SER A 694 -30.68 -13.57 -15.09
N ALA A 695 -31.68 -14.47 -15.04
CA ALA A 695 -32.33 -14.88 -13.80
C ALA A 695 -31.36 -15.63 -12.87
N ALA A 696 -30.61 -16.60 -13.40
CA ALA A 696 -29.60 -17.33 -12.66
C ALA A 696 -28.51 -16.40 -12.07
N ALA A 697 -28.01 -15.45 -12.87
CA ALA A 697 -27.02 -14.48 -12.41
C ALA A 697 -27.55 -13.56 -11.30
N ARG A 698 -28.84 -13.15 -11.35
CA ARG A 698 -29.46 -12.35 -10.28
C ARG A 698 -29.63 -13.12 -8.97
N GLN A 699 -29.72 -14.44 -9.04
CA GLN A 699 -29.89 -15.34 -7.89
C GLN A 699 -28.57 -15.98 -7.44
N ASP A 700 -27.44 -15.59 -8.04
CA ASP A 700 -26.09 -16.14 -7.79
C ASP A 700 -26.02 -17.67 -7.95
N LEU A 701 -26.69 -18.17 -9.00
CA LEU A 701 -26.75 -19.60 -9.35
C LEU A 701 -25.72 -19.94 -10.43
N ASP A 702 -25.27 -21.19 -10.46
CA ASP A 702 -24.40 -21.70 -11.52
C ASP A 702 -25.22 -22.23 -12.72
N ILE A 703 -24.57 -22.46 -13.86
CA ILE A 703 -25.19 -22.95 -15.10
C ILE A 703 -25.87 -24.32 -14.91
N ASP A 704 -25.41 -25.12 -13.95
CA ASP A 704 -26.00 -26.43 -13.63
C ASP A 704 -27.48 -26.31 -13.28
N ALA A 705 -27.91 -25.20 -12.66
CA ALA A 705 -29.31 -24.97 -12.34
C ALA A 705 -30.19 -24.80 -13.60
N ILE A 706 -29.64 -24.24 -14.67
CA ILE A 706 -30.31 -24.13 -15.98
C ILE A 706 -30.35 -25.51 -16.65
N VAL A 707 -29.25 -26.27 -16.60
CA VAL A 707 -29.15 -27.60 -17.19
C VAL A 707 -30.09 -28.60 -16.51
N GLU A 708 -30.20 -28.58 -15.18
CA GLU A 708 -31.15 -29.41 -14.44
C GLU A 708 -32.60 -29.08 -14.82
N HIS A 709 -32.92 -27.80 -14.97
CA HIS A 709 -34.26 -27.39 -15.39
C HIS A 709 -34.60 -27.90 -16.81
N LEU A 710 -33.63 -27.83 -17.73
CA LEU A 710 -33.77 -28.35 -19.10
C LEU A 710 -33.87 -29.88 -19.18
N GLN A 711 -33.49 -30.62 -18.14
CA GLN A 711 -33.65 -32.08 -18.09
C GLN A 711 -35.03 -32.50 -17.57
N ILE A 712 -35.72 -31.62 -16.85
CA ILE A 712 -37.04 -31.87 -16.27
C ILE A 712 -38.16 -31.43 -17.23
N ALA A 713 -37.91 -30.34 -17.97
CA ALA A 713 -38.78 -29.85 -19.04
C ALA A 713 -38.71 -30.76 -20.28
#